data_AF-A0AAJ6VFY0-F1
#
_entry.id   AF-A0AAJ6VFY0-F1
#
_cell.length_a   1.000
_cell.length_b   1.000
_cell.length_c   1.000
_cell.angle_alpha   90.00
_cell.angle_beta   90.00
_cell.angle_gamma   90.00
#
_symmetry.space_group_name_H-M   'P 1'
#
loop_
_entity.id
_entity.type
_entity.pdbx_description
1 polymer ?
#
loop_
_entity_poly.entity_id
_entity_poly.type
_entity_poly.pdbx_seq_one_letter_code
_entity_poly.pdbx_strand_id
1 'polypeptide(L)'
;MNKNLRKHSSKESVEEMRQLAIERLRHSEDVLIYVTETHPQWTSLVSAVDHRIDRALATLRPQAVADHRSLLGSLGWPPPLSTLTSSNLDTGKSAEISNPLFTMQGLLKQQYCENFLALCHLQELQWRRKSRQLEGHNRKVALQQPFWAIEELVNPISIACQRHFSKWIDKPEFVFALVYKITRDYVGTMDELLQPLVDEARLVGYSCREEWISAMVTSLVTYLAKEIFPKYVAELDGESVSGVQSKARFSWLHLVDLMIAFDKQIQSLVMHSGILLSLQDDGNLQKISSLSVFCDRPDWLDIWAEIELNDTLEKLKPEVDDERNWTAKIEGALLSGFESYKSPAVSSAFVRRLLLVVDRCRSLPNAFLRSRFLKMAGGSITQRYLDCLLLRCQEAEGLTALTDDNGLIKVANSVNAAHYFESVLKEWCEDTFFLELEFDHSEQLGIGINDNSGLEGPIDGPVGCVFDEEIKKLENFRKEWVERISVAVLRGFDARCREYIKNRRQWQEKGEESWTISKTLVGALDYLQGKMAVAEENLNRIDFVGAWRSLAAGVDHLLFNGLLMSMVKFHDAGVERFNCDMEILFGVFRAWCLRPEAFFPKTSDGLKLLTMSSEQLRDTISGGGKTMKENGIIHLNVAEAEKIQNKRVYMS
;
A
#
# COMPACT_ATOMS: atom_id res chain seq x y z
N MET A 1 -73.41 2.30 -16.08
CA MET A 1 -72.52 3.48 -16.15
C MET A 1 -72.13 4.09 -14.78
N ASN A 2 -72.88 3.93 -13.68
CA ASN A 2 -72.58 4.63 -12.40
C ASN A 2 -71.65 3.92 -11.38
N LYS A 3 -71.11 2.72 -11.65
CA LYS A 3 -70.21 2.02 -10.70
C LYS A 3 -68.72 2.39 -10.86
N ASN A 4 -68.30 2.86 -12.03
CA ASN A 4 -66.90 3.27 -12.27
C ASN A 4 -66.63 4.71 -11.82
N LEU A 5 -67.60 5.62 -11.96
CA LEU A 5 -67.50 7.01 -11.49
C LEU A 5 -67.36 7.11 -9.96
N ARG A 6 -68.06 6.25 -9.20
CA ARG A 6 -68.02 6.26 -7.73
C ARG A 6 -66.74 5.66 -7.13
N LYS A 7 -66.04 4.79 -7.88
CA LYS A 7 -64.71 4.26 -7.51
C LYS A 7 -63.59 5.24 -7.83
N HIS A 8 -63.75 6.06 -8.89
CA HIS A 8 -62.81 7.12 -9.22
C HIS A 8 -62.87 8.24 -8.18
N SER A 9 -64.07 8.74 -7.83
CA SER A 9 -64.19 9.84 -6.86
C SER A 9 -63.72 9.45 -5.44
N SER A 10 -63.79 8.16 -5.06
CA SER A 10 -63.31 7.70 -3.75
C SER A 10 -61.79 7.51 -3.71
N LYS A 11 -61.14 7.29 -4.86
CA LYS A 11 -59.67 7.17 -4.94
C LYS A 11 -59.02 8.55 -5.00
N GLU A 12 -59.59 9.46 -5.80
CA GLU A 12 -59.18 10.87 -5.85
C GLU A 12 -59.25 11.51 -4.46
N SER A 13 -60.32 11.30 -3.70
CA SER A 13 -60.41 11.87 -2.35
C SER A 13 -59.40 11.28 -1.35
N VAL A 14 -58.90 10.06 -1.56
CA VAL A 14 -57.88 9.43 -0.70
C VAL A 14 -56.48 9.92 -1.07
N GLU A 15 -56.22 10.16 -2.35
CA GLU A 15 -54.98 10.76 -2.85
C GLU A 15 -54.85 12.23 -2.42
N GLU A 16 -55.93 13.01 -2.52
CA GLU A 16 -55.99 14.39 -2.02
C GLU A 16 -55.79 14.47 -0.49
N MET A 17 -56.42 13.56 0.27
CA MET A 17 -56.22 13.48 1.73
C MET A 17 -54.78 13.12 2.10
N ARG A 18 -54.08 12.32 1.29
CA ARG A 18 -52.68 11.97 1.50
C ARG A 18 -51.75 13.15 1.28
N GLN A 19 -51.94 13.88 0.17
CA GLN A 19 -51.14 15.08 -0.11
C GLN A 19 -51.31 16.11 1.00
N LEU A 20 -52.55 16.36 1.43
CA LEU A 20 -52.86 17.25 2.56
C LEU A 20 -52.18 16.76 3.85
N ALA A 21 -52.17 15.46 4.13
CA ALA A 21 -51.50 14.91 5.31
C ALA A 21 -49.99 15.12 5.27
N ILE A 22 -49.34 14.90 4.11
CA ILE A 22 -47.90 15.12 3.92
C ILE A 22 -47.55 16.61 4.11
N GLU A 23 -48.34 17.51 3.54
CA GLU A 23 -48.15 18.96 3.68
C GLU A 23 -48.25 19.41 5.15
N ARG A 24 -49.23 18.88 5.89
CA ARG A 24 -49.38 19.15 7.33
C ARG A 24 -48.22 18.64 8.16
N LEU A 25 -47.67 17.46 7.83
CA LEU A 25 -46.49 16.92 8.50
C LEU A 25 -45.25 17.76 8.20
N ARG A 26 -45.07 18.21 6.97
CA ARG A 26 -43.98 19.12 6.60
C ARG A 26 -44.04 20.44 7.37
N HIS A 27 -45.21 21.07 7.41
CA HIS A 27 -45.39 22.29 8.20
C HIS A 27 -45.13 22.06 9.69
N SER A 28 -45.49 20.88 10.21
CA SER A 28 -45.20 20.50 11.59
C SER A 28 -43.69 20.41 11.84
N GLU A 29 -42.93 19.87 10.89
CA GLU A 29 -41.46 19.82 10.97
C GLU A 29 -40.83 21.21 10.88
N ASP A 30 -41.33 22.11 10.02
CA ASP A 30 -40.85 23.50 9.95
C ASP A 30 -41.04 24.23 11.29
N VAL A 31 -42.18 24.00 11.96
CA VAL A 31 -42.44 24.52 13.32
C VAL A 31 -41.51 23.90 14.35
N LEU A 32 -41.24 22.59 14.27
CA LEU A 32 -40.32 21.92 15.19
C LEU A 32 -38.89 22.45 15.07
N ILE A 33 -38.40 22.67 13.85
CA ILE A 33 -37.08 23.28 13.60
C ILE A 33 -37.01 24.64 14.30
N TYR A 34 -37.99 25.51 14.06
CA TYR A 34 -38.06 26.83 14.71
C TYR A 34 -38.08 26.74 16.24
N VAL A 35 -38.84 25.80 16.82
CA VAL A 35 -38.91 25.61 18.28
C VAL A 35 -37.59 25.07 18.84
N THR A 36 -36.92 24.15 18.14
CA THR A 36 -35.62 23.61 18.54
C THR A 36 -34.55 24.71 18.54
N GLU A 37 -34.55 25.62 17.57
CA GLU A 37 -33.61 26.75 17.49
C GLU A 37 -33.88 27.84 18.54
N THR A 38 -35.16 28.17 18.77
CA THR A 38 -35.54 29.28 19.67
C THR A 38 -35.60 28.87 21.15
N HIS A 39 -35.93 27.61 21.44
CA HIS A 39 -36.19 27.10 22.78
C HIS A 39 -35.56 25.71 23.02
N PRO A 40 -34.23 25.63 23.14
CA PRO A 40 -33.51 24.35 23.26
C PRO A 40 -33.88 23.53 24.50
N GLN A 41 -34.39 24.17 25.56
CA GLN A 41 -34.86 23.50 26.78
C GLN A 41 -36.16 22.69 26.61
N TRP A 42 -36.89 22.81 25.50
CA TRP A 42 -38.19 22.14 25.29
C TRP A 42 -38.09 20.72 24.70
N THR A 43 -37.05 19.98 25.08
CA THR A 43 -36.72 18.66 24.50
C THR A 43 -37.85 17.63 24.67
N SER A 44 -38.54 17.62 25.81
CA SER A 44 -39.65 16.68 26.06
C SER A 44 -40.87 16.96 25.15
N LEU A 45 -41.14 18.22 24.83
CA LEU A 45 -42.22 18.59 23.91
C LEU A 45 -41.87 18.18 22.48
N VAL A 46 -40.65 18.50 22.04
CA VAL A 46 -40.12 18.10 20.73
C VAL A 46 -40.18 16.58 20.56
N SER A 47 -39.74 15.81 21.57
CA SER A 47 -39.80 14.35 21.58
C SER A 47 -41.24 13.80 21.52
N ALA A 48 -42.19 14.40 22.23
CA ALA A 48 -43.58 13.97 22.20
C ALA A 48 -44.25 14.19 20.84
N VAL A 49 -43.92 15.29 20.15
CA VAL A 49 -44.40 15.56 18.78
C VAL A 49 -43.72 14.60 17.80
N ASP A 50 -42.41 14.39 17.93
CA ASP A 50 -41.65 13.43 17.15
C ASP A 50 -42.30 12.02 17.19
N HIS A 51 -42.63 11.50 18.37
CA HIS A 51 -43.33 10.21 18.49
C HIS A 51 -44.67 10.14 17.75
N ARG A 52 -45.41 11.25 17.65
CA ARG A 52 -46.67 11.31 16.91
C ARG A 52 -46.43 11.32 15.40
N ILE A 53 -45.42 12.04 14.95
CA ILE A 53 -44.98 12.04 13.55
C ILE A 53 -44.49 10.64 13.16
N ASP A 54 -43.73 9.95 14.02
CA ASP A 54 -43.30 8.57 13.76
C ASP A 54 -44.48 7.62 13.57
N ARG A 55 -45.50 7.72 14.43
CA ARG A 55 -46.71 6.91 14.30
C ARG A 55 -47.46 7.20 12.99
N ALA A 56 -47.49 8.47 12.56
CA ALA A 56 -48.10 8.85 11.29
C ALA A 56 -47.29 8.30 10.10
N LEU A 57 -45.97 8.46 10.10
CA LEU A 57 -45.07 7.97 9.05
C LEU A 57 -45.09 6.43 8.96
N ALA A 58 -45.16 5.72 10.09
CA ALA A 58 -45.28 4.27 10.14
C ALA A 58 -46.57 3.76 9.46
N THR A 59 -47.58 4.61 9.31
CA THR A 59 -48.82 4.27 8.59
C THR A 59 -48.80 4.75 7.14
N LEU A 60 -48.36 5.99 6.91
CA LEU A 60 -48.38 6.64 5.60
C LEU A 60 -47.37 6.04 4.63
N ARG A 61 -46.16 5.72 5.09
CA ARG A 61 -45.09 5.21 4.22
C ARG A 61 -45.43 3.84 3.63
N PRO A 62 -45.81 2.81 4.41
CA PRO A 62 -46.17 1.50 3.82
C PRO A 62 -47.34 1.59 2.85
N GLN A 63 -48.33 2.46 3.13
CA GLN A 63 -49.47 2.66 2.24
C GLN A 63 -49.04 3.32 0.91
N ALA A 64 -48.22 4.37 0.96
CA ALA A 64 -47.69 5.03 -0.23
C ALA A 64 -46.86 4.06 -1.11
N VAL A 65 -46.02 3.23 -0.48
CA VAL A 65 -45.26 2.19 -1.18
C VAL A 65 -46.17 1.15 -1.82
N ALA A 66 -47.20 0.67 -1.11
CA ALA A 66 -48.15 -0.31 -1.63
C ALA A 66 -48.93 0.22 -2.85
N ASP A 67 -49.36 1.47 -2.81
CA ASP A 67 -50.08 2.09 -3.92
C ASP A 67 -49.16 2.32 -5.12
N HIS A 68 -47.93 2.78 -4.89
CA HIS A 68 -46.93 2.92 -5.95
C HIS A 68 -46.62 1.57 -6.63
N ARG A 69 -46.43 0.49 -5.84
CA ARG A 69 -46.28 -0.88 -6.37
C ARG A 69 -47.48 -1.35 -7.19
N SER A 70 -48.69 -1.09 -6.69
CA SER A 70 -49.92 -1.45 -7.41
C SER A 70 -50.01 -0.73 -8.76
N LEU A 71 -49.60 0.54 -8.80
CA LEU A 71 -49.59 1.33 -10.03
C LEU A 71 -48.52 0.82 -11.00
N LEU A 72 -47.30 0.56 -10.53
CA LEU A 72 -46.24 -0.07 -11.32
C LEU A 72 -46.69 -1.40 -11.95
N GLY A 73 -47.35 -2.25 -11.16
CA GLY A 73 -47.93 -3.51 -11.68
C GLY A 73 -48.97 -3.28 -12.77
N SER A 74 -49.80 -2.24 -12.65
CA SER A 74 -50.78 -1.88 -13.68
C SER A 74 -50.16 -1.36 -14.98
N LEU A 75 -48.96 -0.77 -14.88
CA LEU A 75 -48.16 -0.30 -16.01
C LEU A 75 -47.37 -1.44 -16.68
N GLY A 76 -47.43 -2.66 -16.14
CA GLY A 76 -46.66 -3.79 -16.65
C GLY A 76 -45.18 -3.75 -16.24
N TRP A 77 -44.85 -3.03 -15.16
CA TRP A 77 -43.52 -3.06 -14.56
C TRP A 77 -43.38 -4.28 -13.62
N PRO A 78 -42.26 -5.03 -13.66
CA PRO A 78 -41.10 -4.86 -14.54
C PRO A 78 -41.36 -5.43 -15.95
N PRO A 79 -40.79 -4.81 -17.00
CA PRO A 79 -40.91 -5.34 -18.36
C PRO A 79 -40.26 -6.73 -18.51
N PRO A 80 -40.76 -7.58 -19.42
CA PRO A 80 -40.23 -8.92 -19.61
C PRO A 80 -38.78 -8.88 -20.12
N LEU A 81 -37.87 -9.51 -19.37
CA LEU A 81 -36.44 -9.55 -19.67
C LEU A 81 -36.09 -10.17 -21.03
N SER A 82 -37.01 -10.92 -21.65
CA SER A 82 -36.87 -11.53 -22.98
C SER A 82 -36.97 -10.54 -24.15
N THR A 83 -37.56 -9.36 -23.94
CA THR A 83 -37.62 -8.30 -24.98
C THR A 83 -36.31 -7.55 -25.12
N LEU A 84 -35.42 -7.66 -24.12
CA LEU A 84 -34.10 -7.05 -24.15
C LEU A 84 -33.16 -7.79 -25.12
N THR A 85 -33.43 -9.05 -25.49
CA THR A 85 -32.49 -9.90 -26.25
C THR A 85 -32.56 -9.78 -27.79
N SER A 86 -33.52 -9.06 -28.38
CA SER A 86 -33.63 -8.95 -29.84
C SER A 86 -33.02 -7.64 -30.37
N SER A 87 -31.69 -7.58 -30.48
CA SER A 87 -31.05 -6.66 -31.42
C SER A 87 -31.16 -7.26 -32.83
N ASN A 88 -32.24 -6.95 -33.54
CA ASN A 88 -32.26 -7.15 -34.99
C ASN A 88 -31.29 -6.14 -35.61
N LEU A 89 -30.17 -6.63 -36.14
CA LEU A 89 -29.09 -5.85 -36.75
C LEU A 89 -29.45 -5.27 -38.13
N ASP A 90 -30.64 -5.54 -38.66
CA ASP A 90 -31.05 -5.11 -39.99
C ASP A 90 -32.28 -4.21 -39.91
N THR A 91 -32.05 -2.92 -39.69
CA THR A 91 -32.74 -1.74 -40.26
C THR A 91 -32.37 -0.52 -39.44
N GLY A 92 -31.93 0.56 -40.08
CA GLY A 92 -31.43 1.81 -39.46
C GLY A 92 -32.50 2.66 -38.73
N LYS A 93 -33.34 2.04 -37.91
CA LYS A 93 -34.19 2.68 -36.92
C LYS A 93 -34.01 1.89 -35.63
N SER A 94 -33.43 2.50 -34.61
CA SER A 94 -33.34 1.93 -33.27
C SER A 94 -34.73 1.44 -32.85
N ALA A 95 -34.91 0.12 -32.75
CA ALA A 95 -36.10 -0.43 -32.14
C ALA A 95 -36.05 -0.07 -30.65
N GLU A 96 -36.72 1.04 -30.30
CA GLU A 96 -36.84 1.52 -28.93
C GLU A 96 -37.34 0.37 -28.04
N ILE A 97 -36.54 0.03 -27.03
CA ILE A 97 -37.01 -0.77 -25.91
C ILE A 97 -38.25 -0.06 -25.39
N SER A 98 -39.43 -0.68 -25.53
CA SER A 98 -40.70 -0.09 -25.09
C SER A 98 -40.70 -0.04 -23.56
N ASN A 99 -40.05 0.97 -23.01
CA ASN A 99 -40.06 1.23 -21.59
C ASN A 99 -41.49 1.62 -21.18
N PRO A 100 -42.17 0.82 -20.33
CA PRO A 100 -43.54 1.10 -19.93
C PRO A 100 -43.70 2.44 -19.20
N LEU A 101 -42.60 3.02 -18.70
CA LEU A 101 -42.61 4.35 -18.10
C LEU A 101 -42.66 5.49 -19.14
N PHE A 102 -42.11 5.30 -20.34
CA PHE A 102 -42.20 6.31 -21.42
C PHE A 102 -43.52 6.24 -22.19
N THR A 103 -44.17 5.07 -22.21
CA THR A 103 -45.45 4.89 -22.90
C THR A 103 -46.66 5.35 -22.08
N MET A 104 -46.44 5.87 -20.86
CA MET A 104 -47.48 6.42 -19.99
C MET A 104 -48.14 7.66 -20.61
N GLN A 105 -49.47 7.63 -20.78
CA GLN A 105 -50.25 8.75 -21.33
C GLN A 105 -51.45 9.11 -20.45
N GLY A 106 -51.83 10.39 -20.48
CA GLY A 106 -53.04 10.91 -19.84
C GLY A 106 -53.06 10.74 -18.31
N LEU A 107 -54.20 10.28 -17.78
CA LEU A 107 -54.49 10.19 -16.35
C LEU A 107 -53.55 9.24 -15.58
N LEU A 108 -53.05 8.18 -16.24
CA LEU A 108 -52.11 7.23 -15.63
C LEU A 108 -50.72 7.87 -15.37
N LYS A 109 -50.26 8.74 -16.29
CA LYS A 109 -49.01 9.48 -16.11
C LYS A 109 -49.12 10.43 -14.92
N GLN A 110 -50.23 11.16 -14.81
CA GLN A 110 -50.49 12.06 -13.69
C GLN A 110 -50.51 11.31 -12.35
N GLN A 111 -51.26 10.20 -12.27
CA GLN A 111 -51.30 9.35 -11.07
C GLN A 111 -49.93 8.79 -10.69
N TYR A 112 -49.09 8.47 -11.67
CA TYR A 112 -47.73 8.01 -11.42
C TYR A 112 -46.86 9.13 -10.84
N CYS A 113 -46.84 10.30 -11.48
CA CYS A 113 -46.10 11.46 -11.00
C CYS A 113 -46.53 11.84 -9.56
N GLU A 114 -47.83 11.86 -9.27
CA GLU A 114 -48.35 12.19 -7.94
C GLU A 114 -47.93 11.17 -6.87
N ASN A 115 -47.97 9.87 -7.17
CA ASN A 115 -47.51 8.84 -6.24
C ASN A 115 -45.98 8.85 -6.06
N PHE A 116 -45.24 9.12 -7.13
CA PHE A 116 -43.78 9.28 -7.07
C PHE A 116 -43.38 10.49 -6.21
N LEU A 117 -44.02 11.65 -6.43
CA LEU A 117 -43.82 12.87 -5.64
C LEU A 117 -44.22 12.65 -4.17
N ALA A 118 -45.29 11.91 -3.89
CA ALA A 118 -45.66 11.57 -2.52
C ALA A 118 -44.56 10.77 -1.80
N LEU A 119 -43.92 9.81 -2.46
CA LEU A 119 -42.77 9.08 -1.92
C LEU A 119 -41.55 10.00 -1.70
N CYS A 120 -41.29 10.88 -2.66
CA CYS A 120 -40.23 11.89 -2.54
C CYS A 120 -40.47 12.79 -1.32
N HIS A 121 -41.63 13.42 -1.20
CA HIS A 121 -41.94 14.28 -0.05
C HIS A 121 -41.87 13.56 1.30
N LEU A 122 -42.29 12.29 1.37
CA LEU A 122 -42.15 11.48 2.58
C LEU A 122 -40.68 11.20 2.91
N GLN A 123 -39.84 10.95 1.90
CA GLN A 123 -38.41 10.74 2.09
C GLN A 123 -37.67 12.03 2.49
N GLU A 124 -38.00 13.15 1.87
CA GLU A 124 -37.48 14.47 2.23
C GLU A 124 -37.80 14.80 3.71
N LEU A 125 -39.05 14.57 4.13
CA LEU A 125 -39.48 14.77 5.51
C LEU A 125 -38.69 13.87 6.49
N GLN A 126 -38.51 12.59 6.14
CA GLN A 126 -37.72 11.66 6.94
C GLN A 126 -36.26 12.12 7.07
N TRP A 127 -35.67 12.61 5.98
CA TRP A 127 -34.30 13.09 5.94
C TRP A 127 -34.12 14.35 6.81
N ARG A 128 -34.97 15.37 6.62
CA ARG A 128 -34.93 16.62 7.42
C ARG A 128 -35.01 16.35 8.91
N ARG A 129 -35.90 15.43 9.29
CA ARG A 129 -36.12 15.05 10.67
C ARG A 129 -34.91 14.32 11.27
N LYS A 130 -34.33 13.37 10.55
CA LYS A 130 -33.09 12.72 10.99
C LYS A 130 -31.94 13.71 11.11
N SER A 131 -31.84 14.67 10.19
CA SER A 131 -30.83 15.73 10.25
C SER A 131 -30.97 16.56 11.53
N ARG A 132 -32.18 16.99 11.88
CA ARG A 132 -32.46 17.70 13.15
C ARG A 132 -32.14 16.86 14.38
N GLN A 133 -32.58 15.60 14.40
CA GLN A 133 -32.37 14.71 15.55
C GLN A 133 -30.90 14.37 15.81
N LEU A 134 -30.07 14.42 14.77
CA LEU A 134 -28.64 14.08 14.83
C LEU A 134 -27.72 15.31 14.87
N GLU A 135 -28.26 16.51 15.14
CA GLU A 135 -27.43 17.70 15.35
C GLU A 135 -26.39 17.47 16.46
N GLY A 136 -25.10 17.61 16.11
CA GLY A 136 -23.96 17.36 17.01
C GLY A 136 -23.30 15.97 16.92
N HIS A 137 -23.85 15.03 16.13
CA HIS A 137 -23.23 13.71 15.87
C HIS A 137 -22.92 13.54 14.38
N ASN A 138 -22.00 12.63 14.02
CA ASN A 138 -21.48 12.43 12.65
C ASN A 138 -22.57 12.38 11.57
N ARG A 139 -22.74 13.50 10.84
CA ARG A 139 -23.80 13.73 9.84
C ARG A 139 -23.71 12.83 8.60
N LYS A 140 -22.51 12.37 8.21
CA LYS A 140 -22.27 11.79 6.88
C LYS A 140 -22.84 10.38 6.68
N VAL A 141 -22.71 9.48 7.66
CA VAL A 141 -23.07 8.05 7.48
C VAL A 141 -24.54 7.75 7.80
N ALA A 142 -25.18 8.53 8.69
CA ALA A 142 -26.53 8.23 9.17
C ALA A 142 -27.67 8.76 8.27
N LEU A 143 -27.38 9.66 7.32
CA LEU A 143 -28.40 10.42 6.56
C LEU A 143 -28.70 9.89 5.15
N GLN A 144 -27.80 9.13 4.51
CA GLN A 144 -28.04 8.68 3.14
C GLN A 144 -28.72 7.31 3.09
N GLN A 145 -30.05 7.30 3.16
CA GLN A 145 -30.85 6.11 2.87
C GLN A 145 -30.99 5.89 1.37
N PRO A 146 -31.13 4.64 0.88
CA PRO A 146 -31.47 4.39 -0.52
C PRO A 146 -32.76 5.14 -0.93
N PHE A 147 -32.82 5.58 -2.18
CA PHE A 147 -33.99 6.29 -2.68
C PHE A 147 -35.19 5.36 -2.85
N TRP A 148 -36.23 5.52 -2.03
CA TRP A 148 -37.34 4.56 -1.91
C TRP A 148 -38.05 4.35 -3.24
N ALA A 149 -38.29 5.41 -4.00
CA ALA A 149 -38.98 5.31 -5.28
C ALA A 149 -38.20 4.48 -6.30
N ILE A 150 -36.87 4.57 -6.29
CA ILE A 150 -36.00 3.77 -7.16
C ILE A 150 -35.89 2.32 -6.66
N GLU A 151 -35.82 2.08 -5.35
CA GLU A 151 -35.87 0.73 -4.79
C GLU A 151 -37.12 -0.03 -5.26
N GLU A 152 -38.28 0.65 -5.31
CA GLU A 152 -39.52 0.06 -5.78
C GLU A 152 -39.53 -0.26 -7.28
N LEU A 153 -38.69 0.40 -8.07
CA LEU A 153 -38.47 0.06 -9.47
C LEU A 153 -37.50 -1.12 -9.62
N VAL A 154 -36.44 -1.16 -8.84
CA VAL A 154 -35.37 -2.17 -8.95
C VAL A 154 -35.77 -3.52 -8.36
N ASN A 155 -36.49 -3.54 -7.24
CA ASN A 155 -36.85 -4.77 -6.53
C ASN A 155 -37.58 -5.80 -7.42
N PRO A 156 -38.62 -5.43 -8.20
CA PRO A 156 -39.26 -6.38 -9.11
C PRO A 156 -38.35 -6.90 -10.22
N ILE A 157 -37.44 -6.06 -10.74
CA ILE A 157 -36.44 -6.46 -11.74
C ILE A 157 -35.46 -7.46 -11.14
N SER A 158 -34.94 -7.17 -9.95
CA SER A 158 -34.04 -8.05 -9.19
C SER A 158 -34.65 -9.45 -9.03
N ILE A 159 -35.93 -9.54 -8.64
CA ILE A 159 -36.66 -10.82 -8.51
C ILE A 159 -36.80 -11.53 -9.88
N ALA A 160 -37.07 -10.79 -10.95
CA ALA A 160 -37.16 -11.37 -12.29
C ALA A 160 -35.80 -11.93 -12.75
N CYS A 161 -34.71 -11.19 -12.52
CA CYS A 161 -33.34 -11.58 -12.82
C CYS A 161 -32.89 -12.82 -12.05
N GLN A 162 -33.27 -12.96 -10.77
CA GLN A 162 -32.91 -14.12 -9.94
C GLN A 162 -33.30 -15.47 -10.56
N ARG A 163 -34.41 -15.53 -11.31
CA ARG A 163 -34.84 -16.75 -12.02
C ARG A 163 -33.89 -17.18 -13.14
N HIS A 164 -33.17 -16.22 -13.72
CA HIS A 164 -32.13 -16.46 -14.70
C HIS A 164 -30.80 -16.75 -14.02
N PHE A 165 -30.47 -15.99 -12.98
CA PHE A 165 -29.21 -16.14 -12.24
C PHE A 165 -29.05 -17.54 -11.64
N SER A 166 -30.13 -18.15 -11.13
CA SER A 166 -30.09 -19.53 -10.62
C SER A 166 -29.68 -20.57 -11.68
N LYS A 167 -29.82 -20.27 -12.97
CA LYS A 167 -29.37 -21.13 -14.08
C LYS A 167 -27.93 -20.83 -14.53
N TRP A 168 -27.37 -19.71 -14.09
CA TRP A 168 -26.06 -19.19 -14.51
C TRP A 168 -25.06 -19.14 -13.36
N ILE A 169 -25.26 -19.93 -12.31
CA ILE A 169 -24.37 -19.97 -11.14
C ILE A 169 -22.92 -20.26 -11.56
N ASP A 170 -22.72 -21.13 -12.56
CA ASP A 170 -21.40 -21.47 -13.09
C ASP A 170 -20.91 -20.53 -14.22
N LYS A 171 -21.70 -19.49 -14.54
CA LYS A 171 -21.45 -18.53 -15.63
C LYS A 171 -21.74 -17.08 -15.18
N PRO A 172 -20.96 -16.56 -14.20
CA PRO A 172 -21.16 -15.21 -13.66
C PRO A 172 -21.11 -14.13 -14.75
N GLU A 173 -20.40 -14.35 -15.86
CA GLU A 173 -20.33 -13.41 -16.99
C GLU A 173 -21.71 -13.01 -17.54
N PHE A 174 -22.67 -13.93 -17.56
CA PHE A 174 -24.04 -13.64 -18.01
C PHE A 174 -24.83 -12.83 -16.97
N VAL A 175 -24.53 -13.01 -15.69
CA VAL A 175 -25.13 -12.24 -14.59
C VAL A 175 -24.67 -10.78 -14.70
N PHE A 176 -23.37 -10.53 -14.77
CA PHE A 176 -22.81 -9.18 -14.93
C PHE A 176 -23.31 -8.51 -16.22
N ALA A 177 -23.30 -9.22 -17.34
CA ALA A 177 -23.77 -8.68 -18.62
C ALA A 177 -25.26 -8.28 -18.59
N LEU A 178 -26.12 -9.09 -17.96
CA LEU A 178 -27.54 -8.78 -17.84
C LEU A 178 -27.77 -7.56 -16.94
N VAL A 179 -27.12 -7.49 -15.78
CA VAL A 179 -27.24 -6.35 -14.87
C VAL A 179 -26.75 -5.07 -15.52
N TYR A 180 -25.57 -5.10 -16.16
CA TYR A 180 -25.04 -3.92 -16.85
C TYR A 180 -25.99 -3.45 -17.95
N LYS A 181 -26.50 -4.38 -18.76
CA LYS A 181 -27.44 -4.07 -19.84
C LYS A 181 -28.70 -3.39 -19.32
N ILE A 182 -29.35 -3.95 -18.31
CA ILE A 182 -30.55 -3.34 -17.71
C ILE A 182 -30.22 -1.96 -17.15
N THR A 183 -29.11 -1.85 -16.41
CA THR A 183 -28.68 -0.58 -15.82
C THR A 183 -28.53 0.50 -16.89
N ARG A 184 -27.80 0.20 -17.97
CA ARG A 184 -27.57 1.09 -19.11
C ARG A 184 -28.84 1.41 -19.89
N ASP A 185 -29.68 0.42 -20.18
CA ASP A 185 -30.84 0.59 -21.06
C ASP A 185 -31.92 1.48 -20.43
N TYR A 186 -32.03 1.49 -19.10
CA TYR A 186 -33.02 2.32 -18.37
C TYR A 186 -32.45 3.62 -17.79
N VAL A 187 -31.13 3.85 -17.82
CA VAL A 187 -30.51 5.03 -17.20
C VAL A 187 -31.06 6.35 -17.77
N GLY A 188 -31.24 6.43 -19.10
CA GLY A 188 -31.78 7.63 -19.75
C GLY A 188 -33.23 7.92 -19.34
N THR A 189 -33.99 6.89 -18.94
CA THR A 189 -35.35 7.09 -18.39
C THR A 189 -35.29 7.78 -17.03
N MET A 190 -34.32 7.39 -16.20
CA MET A 190 -34.15 7.97 -14.87
C MET A 190 -33.81 9.46 -15.00
N ASP A 191 -32.95 9.80 -15.96
CA ASP A 191 -32.56 11.18 -16.26
C ASP A 191 -33.72 12.02 -16.81
N GLU A 192 -34.42 11.54 -17.85
CA GLU A 192 -35.39 12.35 -18.58
C GLU A 192 -36.76 12.43 -17.89
N LEU A 193 -37.19 11.37 -17.21
CA LEU A 193 -38.54 11.28 -16.65
C LEU A 193 -38.58 11.51 -15.14
N LEU A 194 -37.64 10.93 -14.39
CA LEU A 194 -37.72 10.90 -12.93
C LEU A 194 -36.94 12.01 -12.25
N GLN A 195 -35.77 12.40 -12.78
CA GLN A 195 -34.97 13.50 -12.22
C GLN A 195 -35.78 14.81 -12.10
N PRO A 196 -36.59 15.24 -13.09
CA PRO A 196 -37.41 16.45 -12.95
C PRO A 196 -38.41 16.39 -11.79
N LEU A 197 -38.95 15.21 -11.46
CA LEU A 197 -39.87 15.02 -10.34
C LEU A 197 -39.13 15.08 -8.99
N VAL A 198 -37.89 14.59 -8.94
CA VAL A 198 -37.04 14.72 -7.74
C VAL A 198 -36.66 16.17 -7.50
N ASP A 199 -36.35 16.91 -8.58
CA ASP A 199 -36.05 18.33 -8.52
C ASP A 199 -37.28 19.15 -8.06
N GLU A 200 -38.48 18.79 -8.54
CA GLU A 200 -39.76 19.37 -8.08
C GLU A 200 -39.99 19.13 -6.58
N ALA A 201 -39.70 17.92 -6.10
CA ALA A 201 -39.81 17.55 -4.69
C ALA A 201 -38.69 18.14 -3.81
N ARG A 202 -37.70 18.84 -4.39
CA ARG A 202 -36.56 19.47 -3.70
C ARG A 202 -35.73 18.51 -2.84
N LEU A 203 -35.59 17.26 -3.29
CA LEU A 203 -34.73 16.28 -2.63
C LEU A 203 -33.24 16.57 -2.94
N VAL A 204 -32.62 17.40 -2.11
CA VAL A 204 -31.22 17.78 -2.26
C VAL A 204 -30.31 16.57 -2.01
N GLY A 205 -29.34 16.34 -2.90
CA GLY A 205 -28.33 15.31 -2.76
C GLY A 205 -28.69 13.94 -3.34
N TYR A 206 -29.83 13.83 -4.05
CA TYR A 206 -30.23 12.61 -4.76
C TYR A 206 -30.19 12.81 -6.28
N SER A 207 -29.48 11.91 -6.96
CA SER A 207 -29.48 11.78 -8.41
C SER A 207 -30.19 10.48 -8.78
N CYS A 208 -31.27 10.57 -9.58
CA CYS A 208 -32.01 9.39 -10.04
C CYS A 208 -31.09 8.41 -10.79
N ARG A 209 -30.11 8.91 -11.52
CA ARG A 209 -29.08 8.11 -12.20
C ARG A 209 -28.23 7.34 -11.21
N GLU A 210 -27.63 8.02 -10.24
CA GLU A 210 -26.72 7.41 -9.27
C GLU A 210 -27.45 6.39 -8.40
N GLU A 211 -28.66 6.73 -7.94
CA GLU A 211 -29.49 5.83 -7.14
C GLU A 211 -29.96 4.61 -7.95
N TRP A 212 -30.30 4.79 -9.22
CA TRP A 212 -30.64 3.67 -10.10
C TRP A 212 -29.46 2.71 -10.28
N ILE A 213 -28.30 3.27 -10.60
CA ILE A 213 -27.06 2.50 -10.74
C ILE A 213 -26.73 1.79 -9.43
N SER A 214 -26.72 2.52 -8.31
CA SER A 214 -26.41 1.97 -6.99
C SER A 214 -27.38 0.86 -6.59
N ALA A 215 -28.68 1.03 -6.81
CA ALA A 215 -29.68 0.01 -6.50
C ALA A 215 -29.50 -1.25 -7.35
N MET A 216 -29.19 -1.12 -8.65
CA MET A 216 -28.88 -2.26 -9.53
C MET A 216 -27.59 -2.98 -9.11
N VAL A 217 -26.54 -2.23 -8.76
CA VAL A 217 -25.28 -2.79 -8.25
C VAL A 217 -25.52 -3.49 -6.91
N THR A 218 -26.30 -2.91 -6.00
CA THR A 218 -26.64 -3.49 -4.70
C THR A 218 -27.41 -4.80 -4.86
N SER A 219 -28.34 -4.88 -5.83
CA SER A 219 -29.04 -6.13 -6.18
C SER A 219 -28.06 -7.22 -6.63
N LEU A 220 -27.08 -6.87 -7.47
CA LEU A 220 -26.03 -7.78 -7.91
C LEU A 220 -25.16 -8.24 -6.74
N VAL A 221 -24.65 -7.31 -5.93
CA VAL A 221 -23.83 -7.61 -4.74
C VAL A 221 -24.57 -8.54 -3.78
N THR A 222 -25.86 -8.27 -3.55
CA THR A 222 -26.71 -9.11 -2.69
C THR A 222 -26.81 -10.54 -3.24
N TYR A 223 -26.91 -10.72 -4.56
CA TYR A 223 -26.92 -12.03 -5.18
C TYR A 223 -25.54 -12.73 -5.07
N LEU A 224 -24.45 -12.02 -5.37
CA LEU A 224 -23.08 -12.55 -5.25
C LEU A 224 -22.81 -13.05 -3.82
N ALA A 225 -23.17 -12.25 -2.82
CA ALA A 225 -22.97 -12.55 -1.41
C ALA A 225 -23.81 -13.73 -0.91
N LYS A 226 -25.00 -13.96 -1.48
CA LYS A 226 -25.90 -15.05 -1.06
C LYS A 226 -25.61 -16.37 -1.75
N GLU A 227 -25.27 -16.34 -3.04
CA GLU A 227 -25.29 -17.53 -3.88
C GLU A 227 -23.91 -17.92 -4.44
N ILE A 228 -23.08 -16.94 -4.86
CA ILE A 228 -21.79 -17.23 -5.52
C ILE A 228 -20.65 -17.38 -4.51
N PHE A 229 -20.40 -16.36 -3.70
CA PHE A 229 -19.28 -16.38 -2.75
C PHE A 229 -19.36 -17.55 -1.75
N PRO A 230 -20.51 -17.84 -1.12
CA PRO A 230 -20.62 -18.99 -0.21
C PRO A 230 -20.31 -20.33 -0.88
N LYS A 231 -20.66 -20.51 -2.16
CA LYS A 231 -20.32 -21.73 -2.93
C LYS A 231 -18.81 -21.87 -3.09
N TYR A 232 -18.12 -20.80 -3.48
CA TYR A 232 -16.67 -20.83 -3.64
C TYR A 232 -15.94 -21.03 -2.31
N VAL A 233 -16.41 -20.41 -1.22
CA VAL A 233 -15.86 -20.64 0.12
C VAL A 233 -16.04 -22.11 0.53
N ALA A 234 -17.23 -22.69 0.35
CA ALA A 234 -17.46 -24.11 0.66
C ALA A 234 -16.59 -25.06 -0.17
N GLU A 235 -16.32 -24.73 -1.44
CA GLU A 235 -15.40 -25.49 -2.30
C GLU A 235 -13.93 -25.33 -1.90
N LEU A 236 -13.55 -24.22 -1.26
CA LEU A 236 -12.20 -23.99 -0.73
C LEU A 236 -11.96 -24.70 0.61
N ASP A 237 -12.99 -24.77 1.47
CA ASP A 237 -12.94 -25.38 2.82
C ASP A 237 -13.11 -26.91 2.81
N GLY A 238 -13.66 -27.48 1.73
CA GLY A 238 -13.88 -28.93 1.63
C GLY A 238 -12.57 -29.73 1.64
N GLU A 239 -12.54 -30.87 2.35
CA GLU A 239 -11.40 -31.83 2.45
C GLU A 239 -11.00 -32.52 1.12
N SER A 240 -11.33 -31.93 -0.04
CA SER A 240 -11.27 -32.58 -1.34
C SER A 240 -9.94 -32.39 -2.08
N VAL A 241 -9.61 -33.37 -2.92
CA VAL A 241 -8.43 -33.52 -3.79
C VAL A 241 -7.95 -32.17 -4.36
N SER A 242 -6.63 -31.90 -4.29
CA SER A 242 -5.91 -30.68 -4.75
C SER A 242 -6.44 -29.99 -6.02
N GLY A 243 -7.05 -30.72 -6.96
CA GLY A 243 -7.66 -30.17 -8.18
C GLY A 243 -8.94 -29.36 -7.97
N VAL A 244 -9.78 -29.68 -6.98
CA VAL A 244 -11.04 -28.96 -6.71
C VAL A 244 -10.76 -27.59 -6.09
N GLN A 245 -9.88 -27.54 -5.09
CA GLN A 245 -9.43 -26.29 -4.47
C GLN A 245 -8.77 -25.35 -5.50
N SER A 246 -7.95 -25.90 -6.41
CA SER A 246 -7.32 -25.11 -7.48
C SER A 246 -8.35 -24.49 -8.45
N LYS A 247 -9.42 -25.24 -8.78
CA LYS A 247 -10.52 -24.73 -9.61
C LYS A 247 -11.32 -23.63 -8.90
N ALA A 248 -11.56 -23.77 -7.60
CA ALA A 248 -12.25 -22.75 -6.81
C ALA A 248 -11.43 -21.44 -6.75
N ARG A 249 -10.10 -21.54 -6.54
CA ARG A 249 -9.17 -20.38 -6.59
C ARG A 249 -9.22 -19.66 -7.94
N PHE A 250 -9.19 -20.41 -9.05
CA PHE A 250 -9.30 -19.82 -10.38
C PHE A 250 -10.65 -19.14 -10.61
N SER A 251 -11.75 -19.80 -10.21
CA SER A 251 -13.10 -19.24 -10.31
C SER A 251 -13.25 -17.95 -9.50
N TRP A 252 -12.61 -17.87 -8.34
CA TRP A 252 -12.56 -16.67 -7.51
C TRP A 252 -11.83 -15.52 -8.20
N LEU A 253 -10.61 -15.75 -8.71
CA LEU A 253 -9.85 -14.73 -9.43
C LEU A 253 -10.60 -14.23 -10.67
N HIS A 254 -11.21 -15.15 -11.42
CA HIS A 254 -12.05 -14.82 -12.57
C HIS A 254 -13.27 -13.98 -12.18
N LEU A 255 -13.93 -14.31 -11.07
CA LEU A 255 -15.05 -13.50 -10.55
C LEU A 255 -14.59 -12.08 -10.22
N VAL A 256 -13.46 -11.92 -9.54
CA VAL A 256 -12.89 -10.60 -9.24
C VAL A 256 -12.57 -9.84 -10.53
N ASP A 257 -12.03 -10.48 -11.56
CA ASP A 257 -11.79 -9.84 -12.87
C ASP A 257 -13.08 -9.31 -13.50
N LEU A 258 -14.16 -10.10 -13.44
CA LEU A 258 -15.48 -9.68 -13.91
C LEU A 258 -16.02 -8.51 -13.10
N MET A 259 -15.84 -8.51 -11.77
CA MET A 259 -16.24 -7.40 -10.89
C MET A 259 -15.48 -6.12 -11.23
N ILE A 260 -14.15 -6.18 -11.37
CA ILE A 260 -13.31 -5.02 -11.75
C ILE A 260 -13.73 -4.48 -13.13
N ALA A 261 -13.95 -5.36 -14.10
CA ALA A 261 -14.37 -4.96 -15.44
C ALA A 261 -15.76 -4.32 -15.44
N PHE A 262 -16.70 -4.88 -14.69
CA PHE A 262 -18.05 -4.36 -14.52
C PHE A 262 -18.03 -2.98 -13.84
N ASP A 263 -17.28 -2.83 -12.75
CA ASP A 263 -17.17 -1.55 -12.04
C ASP A 263 -16.61 -0.44 -12.93
N LYS A 264 -15.60 -0.74 -13.76
CA LYS A 264 -15.08 0.22 -14.76
C LYS A 264 -16.16 0.64 -15.77
N GLN A 265 -17.01 -0.28 -16.22
CA GLN A 265 -18.13 0.04 -17.12
C GLN A 265 -19.19 0.90 -16.42
N ILE A 266 -19.49 0.62 -15.15
CA ILE A 266 -20.43 1.40 -14.34
C ILE A 266 -19.88 2.81 -14.08
N GLN A 267 -18.61 2.95 -13.73
CA GLN A 267 -17.96 4.26 -13.54
C GLN A 267 -18.05 5.11 -14.81
N SER A 268 -17.79 4.52 -15.98
CA SER A 268 -17.97 5.20 -17.27
C SER A 268 -19.41 5.70 -17.46
N LEU A 269 -20.42 4.87 -17.15
CA LEU A 269 -21.84 5.22 -17.23
C LEU A 269 -22.20 6.42 -16.32
N VAL A 270 -21.60 6.50 -15.14
CA VAL A 270 -21.78 7.62 -14.20
C VAL A 270 -21.09 8.88 -14.74
N MET A 271 -19.85 8.79 -15.23
CA MET A 271 -19.08 9.94 -15.74
C MET A 271 -19.74 10.63 -16.96
N HIS A 272 -20.49 9.88 -17.79
CA HIS A 272 -21.25 10.44 -18.90
C HIS A 272 -22.38 11.40 -18.49
N SER A 273 -22.64 11.60 -17.19
CA SER A 273 -23.64 12.54 -16.66
C SER A 273 -23.19 14.01 -16.69
N GLY A 274 -21.90 14.29 -16.91
CA GLY A 274 -21.34 15.64 -16.77
C GLY A 274 -21.25 16.12 -15.31
N ILE A 275 -21.75 15.34 -14.36
CA ILE A 275 -21.48 15.49 -12.94
C ILE A 275 -20.10 14.88 -12.73
N LEU A 276 -19.10 15.75 -12.61
CA LEU A 276 -17.82 15.37 -12.04
C LEU A 276 -18.18 14.91 -10.62
N LEU A 277 -18.19 13.58 -10.37
CA LEU A 277 -18.24 13.02 -9.02
C LEU A 277 -17.26 13.88 -8.23
N SER A 278 -17.76 14.72 -7.32
CA SER A 278 -16.88 15.55 -6.53
C SER A 278 -15.86 14.60 -5.94
N LEU A 279 -14.58 14.84 -6.24
CA LEU A 279 -13.47 14.11 -5.65
C LEU A 279 -13.79 13.85 -4.17
N GLN A 280 -13.60 12.60 -3.73
CA GLN A 280 -13.56 12.20 -2.31
C GLN A 280 -14.88 12.26 -1.54
N ASP A 281 -15.86 11.43 -1.90
CA ASP A 281 -16.71 10.85 -0.85
C ASP A 281 -16.74 9.33 -1.06
N ASP A 282 -15.90 8.62 -0.31
CA ASP A 282 -15.77 7.16 -0.33
C ASP A 282 -17.12 6.44 -0.22
N GLY A 283 -18.09 7.07 0.44
CA GLY A 283 -19.47 6.58 0.54
C GLY A 283 -20.19 6.44 -0.80
N ASN A 284 -19.91 7.31 -1.78
CA ASN A 284 -20.53 7.23 -3.11
C ASN A 284 -19.85 6.18 -4.00
N LEU A 285 -18.53 6.00 -3.88
CA LEU A 285 -17.78 4.97 -4.60
C LEU A 285 -18.15 3.56 -4.11
N GLN A 286 -18.38 3.38 -2.81
CA GLN A 286 -18.85 2.11 -2.25
C GLN A 286 -20.21 1.69 -2.80
N LYS A 287 -21.11 2.65 -3.04
CA LYS A 287 -22.50 2.40 -3.50
C LYS A 287 -22.62 1.89 -4.93
N ILE A 288 -21.64 2.21 -5.78
CA ILE A 288 -21.65 1.89 -7.21
C ILE A 288 -20.64 0.79 -7.59
N SER A 289 -19.90 0.27 -6.61
CA SER A 289 -18.90 -0.78 -6.81
C SER A 289 -19.45 -2.15 -6.39
N SER A 290 -19.28 -3.15 -7.25
CA SER A 290 -19.57 -4.54 -6.92
C SER A 290 -18.58 -5.12 -5.89
N LEU A 291 -17.38 -4.55 -5.79
CA LEU A 291 -16.38 -4.91 -4.79
C LEU A 291 -16.75 -4.44 -3.37
N SER A 292 -17.86 -3.72 -3.20
CA SER A 292 -18.42 -3.38 -1.88
C SER A 292 -18.80 -4.60 -1.05
N VAL A 293 -18.95 -5.78 -1.68
CA VAL A 293 -19.15 -7.06 -1.00
C VAL A 293 -18.07 -7.34 0.06
N PHE A 294 -16.83 -6.87 -0.17
CA PHE A 294 -15.72 -7.02 0.75
C PHE A 294 -15.78 -6.04 1.94
N CYS A 295 -16.57 -4.97 1.84
CA CYS A 295 -16.85 -4.09 2.98
C CYS A 295 -17.68 -4.82 4.03
N ASP A 296 -18.71 -5.56 3.59
CA ASP A 296 -19.59 -6.31 4.50
C ASP A 296 -18.93 -7.60 5.01
N ARG A 297 -18.01 -8.17 4.22
CA ARG A 297 -17.30 -9.43 4.49
C ARG A 297 -15.78 -9.26 4.32
N PRO A 298 -15.08 -8.65 5.30
CA PRO A 298 -13.62 -8.50 5.24
C PRO A 298 -12.89 -9.85 5.30
N ASP A 299 -13.53 -10.90 5.81
CA ASP A 299 -13.01 -12.28 5.76
C ASP A 299 -12.83 -12.77 4.32
N TRP A 300 -13.74 -12.40 3.40
CA TRP A 300 -13.61 -12.74 1.99
C TRP A 300 -12.49 -11.95 1.30
N LEU A 301 -12.20 -10.74 1.78
CA LEU A 301 -11.05 -9.98 1.29
C LEU A 301 -9.74 -10.68 1.65
N ASP A 302 -9.62 -11.21 2.87
CA ASP A 302 -8.44 -11.94 3.31
C ASP A 302 -8.23 -13.22 2.47
N ILE A 303 -9.31 -13.95 2.18
CA ILE A 303 -9.28 -15.11 1.28
C ILE A 303 -8.79 -14.70 -0.12
N TRP A 304 -9.30 -13.60 -0.67
CA TRP A 304 -8.84 -13.11 -1.96
C TRP A 304 -7.34 -12.77 -1.92
N ALA A 305 -6.88 -12.04 -0.90
CA ALA A 305 -5.47 -11.68 -0.74
C ALA A 305 -4.57 -12.92 -0.66
N GLU A 306 -5.00 -13.96 0.05
CA GLU A 306 -4.27 -15.23 0.14
C GLU A 306 -4.21 -15.96 -1.21
N ILE A 307 -5.32 -15.98 -1.97
CA ILE A 307 -5.36 -16.59 -3.30
C ILE A 307 -4.41 -15.84 -4.25
N GLU A 308 -4.44 -14.51 -4.23
CA GLU A 308 -3.60 -13.64 -5.07
C GLU A 308 -2.11 -13.81 -4.72
N LEU A 309 -1.79 -13.89 -3.42
CA LEU A 309 -0.46 -14.20 -2.94
C LEU A 309 0.01 -15.55 -3.48
N ASN A 310 -0.77 -16.62 -3.29
CA ASN A 310 -0.40 -17.97 -3.70
C ASN A 310 -0.18 -18.08 -5.22
N ASP A 311 -1.09 -17.53 -6.04
CA ASP A 311 -0.95 -17.51 -7.50
C ASP A 311 0.30 -16.71 -7.93
N THR A 312 0.56 -15.57 -7.28
CA THR A 312 1.76 -14.77 -7.54
C THR A 312 3.04 -15.53 -7.19
N LEU A 313 3.07 -16.20 -6.04
CA LEU A 313 4.22 -17.01 -5.62
C LEU A 313 4.45 -18.18 -6.56
N GLU A 314 3.41 -18.87 -7.02
CA GLU A 314 3.53 -19.94 -8.02
C GLU A 314 4.14 -19.43 -9.33
N LYS A 315 3.74 -18.23 -9.77
CA LYS A 315 4.30 -17.58 -10.97
C LYS A 315 5.73 -17.07 -10.77
N LEU A 316 6.16 -16.83 -9.54
CA LEU A 316 7.52 -16.37 -9.20
C LEU A 316 8.50 -17.52 -8.99
N LYS A 317 8.04 -18.73 -8.62
CA LYS A 317 8.90 -19.92 -8.44
C LYS A 317 9.89 -20.15 -9.59
N PRO A 318 9.46 -20.26 -10.87
CA PRO A 318 10.41 -20.51 -11.96
C PRO A 318 11.41 -19.38 -12.16
N GLU A 319 11.02 -18.13 -11.85
CA GLU A 319 11.92 -16.97 -11.95
C GLU A 319 12.98 -16.97 -10.84
N VAL A 320 12.63 -17.48 -9.65
CA VAL A 320 13.54 -17.65 -8.50
C VAL A 320 14.46 -18.86 -8.68
N ASP A 321 13.96 -19.94 -9.27
CA ASP A 321 14.72 -21.18 -9.44
C ASP A 321 15.78 -21.05 -10.57
N ASP A 322 15.62 -20.13 -11.52
CA ASP A 322 16.62 -19.86 -12.54
C ASP A 322 17.77 -18.98 -12.02
N GLU A 323 18.93 -19.59 -11.78
CA GLU A 323 20.17 -18.90 -11.37
C GLU A 323 20.62 -17.79 -12.33
N ARG A 324 20.21 -17.83 -13.61
CA ARG A 324 20.52 -16.74 -14.56
C ARG A 324 19.85 -15.44 -14.16
N ASN A 325 18.65 -15.50 -13.59
CA ASN A 325 17.91 -14.32 -13.16
C ASN A 325 18.57 -13.62 -11.97
N TRP A 326 19.38 -14.33 -11.19
CA TRP A 326 20.14 -13.80 -10.05
C TRP A 326 21.47 -13.17 -10.44
N THR A 327 21.92 -13.35 -11.68
CA THR A 327 23.23 -12.87 -12.17
C THR A 327 23.10 -11.89 -13.33
N ALA A 328 22.05 -12.02 -14.15
CA ALA A 328 21.73 -11.08 -15.20
C ALA A 328 21.37 -9.71 -14.61
N LYS A 329 22.22 -8.71 -14.87
CA LYS A 329 22.00 -7.32 -14.42
C LYS A 329 20.90 -6.69 -15.26
N ILE A 330 20.00 -5.95 -14.62
CA ILE A 330 19.00 -5.15 -15.33
C ILE A 330 19.73 -4.02 -16.08
N GLU A 331 19.73 -4.08 -17.41
CA GLU A 331 20.23 -2.98 -18.24
C GLU A 331 19.19 -1.84 -18.26
N GLY A 332 19.55 -0.68 -17.70
CA GLY A 332 18.84 0.58 -17.90
C GLY A 332 17.40 0.63 -17.38
N ALA A 333 17.21 0.80 -16.07
CA ALA A 333 15.99 1.44 -15.58
C ALA A 333 16.16 2.96 -15.71
N LEU A 334 15.48 3.55 -16.70
CA LEU A 334 15.36 4.99 -16.99
C LEU A 334 14.60 5.77 -15.90
N LEU A 335 14.68 5.36 -14.64
CA LEU A 335 14.11 6.11 -13.52
C LEU A 335 15.21 7.02 -12.95
N SER A 336 15.02 8.30 -13.24
CA SER A 336 15.67 9.49 -12.68
C SER A 336 16.93 9.33 -11.82
N GLY A 337 18.05 9.80 -12.37
CA GLY A 337 19.09 10.51 -11.62
C GLY A 337 19.98 9.68 -10.69
N PHE A 338 21.16 9.31 -11.20
CA PHE A 338 22.33 8.89 -10.42
C PHE A 338 22.14 7.66 -9.52
N GLU A 339 22.20 6.46 -10.12
CA GLU A 339 23.11 5.36 -9.74
C GLU A 339 22.62 4.04 -10.37
N SER A 340 23.52 3.27 -11.00
CA SER A 340 23.18 1.93 -11.43
C SER A 340 23.15 1.02 -10.20
N TYR A 341 21.96 0.68 -9.71
CA TYR A 341 21.79 -0.23 -8.57
C TYR A 341 22.39 -1.63 -8.80
N LYS A 342 22.84 -1.96 -10.03
CA LYS A 342 23.39 -3.27 -10.44
C LYS A 342 22.50 -4.45 -9.99
N SER A 343 21.18 -4.22 -9.96
CA SER A 343 20.22 -5.20 -9.47
C SER A 343 20.04 -6.36 -10.44
N PRO A 344 19.88 -7.60 -9.94
CA PRO A 344 19.58 -8.76 -10.77
C PRO A 344 18.15 -8.72 -11.34
N ALA A 345 17.94 -9.42 -12.46
CA ALA A 345 16.67 -9.49 -13.18
C ALA A 345 15.49 -9.99 -12.33
N VAL A 346 15.74 -10.91 -11.39
CA VAL A 346 14.72 -11.42 -10.46
C VAL A 346 14.00 -10.30 -9.69
N SER A 347 14.70 -9.21 -9.34
CA SER A 347 14.10 -8.08 -8.64
C SER A 347 13.01 -7.42 -9.48
N SER A 348 13.22 -7.29 -10.80
CA SER A 348 12.21 -6.76 -11.72
C SER A 348 10.99 -7.68 -11.83
N ALA A 349 11.19 -9.00 -11.76
CA ALA A 349 10.10 -9.96 -11.77
C ALA A 349 9.20 -9.80 -10.52
N PHE A 350 9.81 -9.66 -9.33
CA PHE A 350 9.06 -9.39 -8.10
C PHE A 350 8.35 -8.03 -8.14
N VAL A 351 9.03 -6.94 -8.53
CA VAL A 351 8.41 -5.61 -8.64
C VAL A 351 7.22 -5.63 -9.60
N ARG A 352 7.38 -6.24 -10.78
CA ARG A 352 6.29 -6.35 -11.77
C ARG A 352 5.09 -7.10 -11.20
N ARG A 353 5.32 -8.20 -10.48
CA ARG A 353 4.23 -8.98 -9.87
C ARG A 353 3.55 -8.22 -8.74
N LEU A 354 4.32 -7.57 -7.87
CA LEU A 354 3.79 -6.72 -6.81
C LEU A 354 2.94 -5.58 -7.39
N LEU A 355 3.39 -4.95 -8.49
CA LEU A 355 2.64 -3.90 -9.17
C LEU A 355 1.27 -4.41 -9.69
N LEU A 356 1.21 -5.62 -10.24
CA LEU A 356 -0.07 -6.22 -10.66
C LEU A 356 -1.04 -6.39 -9.49
N VAL A 357 -0.54 -6.77 -8.31
CA VAL A 357 -1.35 -6.88 -7.08
C VAL A 357 -1.82 -5.50 -6.62
N VAL A 358 -0.95 -4.48 -6.68
CA VAL A 358 -1.30 -3.08 -6.40
C VAL A 358 -2.38 -2.57 -7.36
N ASP A 359 -2.26 -2.86 -8.66
CA ASP A 359 -3.24 -2.46 -9.68
C ASP A 359 -4.63 -3.04 -9.41
N ARG A 360 -4.70 -4.30 -8.96
CA ARG A 360 -5.97 -4.93 -8.57
C ARG A 360 -6.53 -4.34 -7.28
N CYS A 361 -5.66 -3.99 -6.34
CA CYS A 361 -6.04 -3.33 -5.11
C CYS A 361 -6.68 -1.96 -5.36
N ARG A 362 -6.18 -1.17 -6.32
CA ARG A 362 -6.75 0.14 -6.70
C ARG A 362 -8.24 0.12 -6.99
N SER A 363 -8.77 -1.01 -7.48
CA SER A 363 -10.20 -1.19 -7.76
C SER A 363 -11.09 -1.26 -6.51
N LEU A 364 -10.54 -1.58 -5.34
CA LEU A 364 -11.32 -1.64 -4.10
C LEU A 364 -11.90 -0.26 -3.77
N PRO A 365 -13.13 -0.17 -3.24
CA PRO A 365 -13.82 1.10 -3.06
C PRO A 365 -13.32 1.93 -1.87
N ASN A 366 -12.70 1.31 -0.86
CA ASN A 366 -12.32 1.96 0.41
C ASN A 366 -10.81 1.82 0.67
N ALA A 367 -10.17 2.91 1.08
CA ALA A 367 -8.75 2.94 1.44
C ALA A 367 -8.36 1.93 2.54
N PHE A 368 -9.22 1.70 3.54
CA PHE A 368 -8.99 0.70 4.58
C PHE A 368 -8.85 -0.72 3.98
N LEU A 369 -9.76 -1.09 3.07
CA LEU A 369 -9.70 -2.40 2.41
C LEU A 369 -8.47 -2.50 1.52
N ARG A 370 -8.13 -1.42 0.81
CA ARG A 370 -6.91 -1.35 -0.01
C ARG A 370 -5.65 -1.59 0.84
N SER A 371 -5.54 -0.87 1.96
CA SER A 371 -4.42 -0.98 2.91
C SER A 371 -4.33 -2.40 3.50
N ARG A 372 -5.45 -2.96 3.97
CA ARG A 372 -5.51 -4.34 4.49
C ARG A 372 -5.07 -5.37 3.45
N PHE A 373 -5.59 -5.27 2.23
CA PHE A 373 -5.24 -6.16 1.13
C PHE A 373 -3.75 -6.08 0.79
N LEU A 374 -3.17 -4.87 0.72
CA LEU A 374 -1.74 -4.67 0.44
C LEU A 374 -0.85 -5.20 1.56
N LYS A 375 -1.21 -5.00 2.83
CA LYS A 375 -0.47 -5.59 3.96
C LYS A 375 -0.46 -7.12 3.89
N MET A 376 -1.62 -7.72 3.60
CA MET A 376 -1.77 -9.17 3.52
C MET A 376 -1.04 -9.78 2.30
N ALA A 377 -1.31 -9.30 1.09
CA ALA A 377 -0.72 -9.86 -0.13
C ALA A 377 0.64 -9.23 -0.46
N GLY A 378 0.71 -7.90 -0.56
CA GLY A 378 1.92 -7.17 -0.95
C GLY A 378 3.05 -7.25 0.08
N GLY A 379 2.73 -7.10 1.36
CA GLY A 379 3.67 -7.28 2.47
C GLY A 379 4.25 -8.70 2.48
N SER A 380 3.40 -9.72 2.30
CA SER A 380 3.83 -11.12 2.20
C SER A 380 4.69 -11.42 0.98
N ILE A 381 4.41 -10.83 -0.19
CA ILE A 381 5.27 -10.96 -1.39
C ILE A 381 6.66 -10.36 -1.11
N THR A 382 6.70 -9.20 -0.47
CA THR A 382 7.95 -8.53 -0.11
C THR A 382 8.74 -9.32 0.95
N GLN A 383 8.06 -9.87 1.95
CA GLN A 383 8.67 -10.75 2.93
C GLN A 383 9.24 -12.00 2.24
N ARG A 384 8.51 -12.61 1.31
CA ARG A 384 8.99 -13.77 0.56
C ARG A 384 10.22 -13.43 -0.29
N TYR A 385 10.25 -12.25 -0.90
CA TYR A 385 11.41 -11.75 -1.62
C TYR A 385 12.63 -11.66 -0.69
N LEU A 386 12.46 -11.04 0.48
CA LEU A 386 13.51 -10.94 1.50
C LEU A 386 14.01 -12.31 1.97
N ASP A 387 13.09 -13.27 2.19
CA ASP A 387 13.47 -14.64 2.59
C ASP A 387 14.33 -15.32 1.53
N CYS A 388 14.03 -15.12 0.24
CA CYS A 388 14.86 -15.62 -0.86
C CYS A 388 16.26 -14.98 -0.84
N LEU A 389 16.36 -13.67 -0.62
CA LEU A 389 17.66 -12.99 -0.49
C LEU A 389 18.47 -13.52 0.69
N LEU A 390 17.82 -13.68 1.84
CA LEU A 390 18.44 -14.17 3.07
C LEU A 390 18.95 -15.59 2.91
N LEU A 391 18.13 -16.50 2.37
CA LEU A 391 18.52 -17.88 2.12
C LEU A 391 19.79 -17.94 1.24
N ARG A 392 19.80 -17.17 0.15
CA ARG A 392 20.95 -17.13 -0.78
C ARG A 392 22.22 -16.65 -0.12
N CYS A 393 22.14 -15.62 0.73
CA CYS A 393 23.30 -15.11 1.46
C CYS A 393 23.79 -16.09 2.52
N GLN A 394 22.89 -16.74 3.25
CA GLN A 394 23.22 -17.76 4.26
C GLN A 394 23.85 -19.00 3.64
N GLU A 395 23.40 -19.43 2.46
CA GLU A 395 24.05 -20.51 1.70
C GLU A 395 25.48 -20.14 1.30
N ALA A 396 25.70 -18.91 0.82
CA ALA A 396 27.02 -18.42 0.45
C ALA A 396 27.96 -18.37 1.67
N GLU A 397 27.48 -17.84 2.80
CA GLU A 397 28.26 -17.81 4.04
C GLU A 397 28.50 -19.21 4.61
N GLY A 398 27.50 -20.09 4.59
CA GLY A 398 27.61 -21.45 5.15
C GLY A 398 28.57 -22.35 4.38
N LEU A 399 28.64 -22.21 3.05
CA LEU A 399 29.48 -23.07 2.20
C LEU A 399 30.95 -22.65 2.17
N THR A 400 31.22 -21.34 2.19
CA THR A 400 32.58 -20.83 1.92
C THR A 400 33.03 -19.77 2.91
N ALA A 401 32.17 -19.39 3.87
CA ALA A 401 32.38 -18.25 4.76
C ALA A 401 32.81 -16.99 4.00
N LEU A 402 32.27 -16.82 2.79
CA LEU A 402 32.51 -15.72 1.86
C LEU A 402 34.00 -15.53 1.49
N THR A 403 34.77 -16.62 1.52
CA THR A 403 36.21 -16.57 1.21
C THR A 403 36.53 -16.73 -0.28
N ASP A 404 35.61 -17.29 -1.07
CA ASP A 404 35.69 -17.40 -2.52
C ASP A 404 35.00 -16.20 -3.20
N ASP A 405 35.31 -15.97 -4.48
CA ASP A 405 34.74 -14.83 -5.21
C ASP A 405 33.26 -15.07 -5.56
N ASN A 406 32.86 -16.30 -5.83
CA ASN A 406 31.48 -16.63 -6.20
C ASN A 406 30.51 -16.40 -5.03
N GLY A 407 30.89 -16.78 -3.81
CA GLY A 407 30.14 -16.45 -2.60
C GLY A 407 29.99 -14.93 -2.39
N LEU A 408 31.06 -14.17 -2.60
CA LEU A 408 31.04 -12.71 -2.48
C LEU A 408 30.12 -12.07 -3.54
N ILE A 409 30.20 -12.51 -4.80
CA ILE A 409 29.34 -12.05 -5.90
C ILE A 409 27.88 -12.38 -5.61
N LYS A 410 27.58 -13.57 -5.09
CA LYS A 410 26.21 -13.98 -4.73
C LYS A 410 25.62 -13.06 -3.66
N VAL A 411 26.37 -12.74 -2.60
CA VAL A 411 25.92 -11.78 -1.58
C VAL A 411 25.80 -10.37 -2.14
N ALA A 412 26.76 -9.92 -2.97
CA ALA A 412 26.72 -8.59 -3.58
C ALA A 412 25.47 -8.40 -4.45
N ASN A 413 25.11 -9.39 -5.26
CA ASN A 413 23.89 -9.36 -6.07
C ASN A 413 22.64 -9.31 -5.20
N SER A 414 22.59 -10.06 -4.08
CA SER A 414 21.47 -10.00 -3.13
C SER A 414 21.34 -8.63 -2.45
N VAL A 415 22.46 -8.00 -2.09
CA VAL A 415 22.48 -6.64 -1.51
C VAL A 415 21.96 -5.62 -2.52
N ASN A 416 22.42 -5.67 -3.77
CA ASN A 416 21.90 -4.82 -4.85
C ASN A 416 20.41 -5.02 -5.09
N ALA A 417 19.96 -6.27 -5.04
CA ALA A 417 18.55 -6.64 -5.20
C ALA A 417 17.69 -5.99 -4.12
N ALA A 418 18.11 -6.12 -2.84
CA ALA A 418 17.44 -5.48 -1.71
C ALA A 418 17.39 -3.95 -1.86
N HIS A 419 18.50 -3.31 -2.22
CA HIS A 419 18.58 -1.86 -2.36
C HIS A 419 17.69 -1.34 -3.49
N TYR A 420 17.67 -2.02 -4.65
CA TYR A 420 16.76 -1.65 -5.73
C TYR A 420 15.29 -1.78 -5.30
N PHE A 421 14.92 -2.89 -4.67
CA PHE A 421 13.54 -3.12 -4.22
C PHE A 421 13.12 -2.10 -3.15
N GLU A 422 14.01 -1.80 -2.19
CA GLU A 422 13.84 -0.73 -1.19
C GLU A 422 13.56 0.62 -1.86
N SER A 423 14.34 0.97 -2.90
CA SER A 423 14.22 2.24 -3.60
C SER A 423 12.88 2.36 -4.33
N VAL A 424 12.43 1.28 -4.99
CA VAL A 424 11.12 1.22 -5.66
C VAL A 424 9.98 1.40 -4.65
N LEU A 425 10.04 0.73 -3.50
CA LEU A 425 9.01 0.87 -2.47
C LEU A 425 8.98 2.29 -1.89
N LYS A 426 10.14 2.92 -1.68
CA LYS A 426 10.22 4.31 -1.23
C LYS A 426 9.61 5.28 -2.23
N GLU A 427 9.88 5.11 -3.53
CA GLU A 427 9.26 5.91 -4.60
C GLU A 427 7.73 5.73 -4.59
N TRP A 428 7.24 4.51 -4.40
CA TRP A 428 5.80 4.26 -4.31
C TRP A 428 5.17 4.92 -3.09
N CYS A 429 5.86 5.00 -1.96
CA CYS A 429 5.37 5.71 -0.78
C CYS A 429 5.18 7.22 -1.03
N GLU A 430 5.80 7.79 -2.07
CA GLU A 430 5.62 9.19 -2.47
C GLU A 430 4.47 9.38 -3.50
N ASP A 431 3.90 8.30 -4.04
CA ASP A 431 2.75 8.35 -4.96
C ASP A 431 1.46 8.69 -4.18
N THR A 432 0.67 9.61 -4.75
CA THR A 432 -0.69 10.00 -4.32
C THR A 432 -1.54 8.83 -3.84
N PHE A 433 -1.51 7.71 -4.57
CA PHE A 433 -2.29 6.53 -4.19
C PHE A 433 -1.91 5.99 -2.80
N PHE A 434 -0.62 5.91 -2.47
CA PHE A 434 -0.17 5.36 -1.19
C PHE A 434 -0.29 6.39 -0.05
N LEU A 435 -0.13 7.68 -0.35
CA LEU A 435 -0.37 8.77 0.60
C LEU A 435 -1.85 8.84 1.02
N GLU A 436 -2.79 8.58 0.10
CA GLU A 436 -4.23 8.51 0.44
C GLU A 436 -4.54 7.36 1.42
N LEU A 437 -3.88 6.20 1.28
CA LEU A 437 -4.06 5.07 2.21
C LEU A 437 -3.60 5.38 3.63
N GLU A 438 -2.69 6.34 3.78
CA GLU A 438 -2.14 6.80 5.05
C GLU A 438 -3.12 7.72 5.79
N PHE A 439 -3.74 8.65 5.06
CA PHE A 439 -4.67 9.64 5.61
C PHE A 439 -5.91 8.99 6.24
N ASP A 440 -6.55 8.06 5.53
CA ASP A 440 -7.78 7.40 6.01
C ASP A 440 -7.53 6.45 7.19
N HIS A 441 -6.32 5.90 7.31
CA HIS A 441 -5.94 5.09 8.47
C HIS A 441 -5.85 5.95 9.75
N SER A 442 -5.38 7.19 9.62
CA SER A 442 -5.27 8.14 10.73
C SER A 442 -6.62 8.67 11.22
N GLU A 443 -7.58 8.91 10.31
CA GLU A 443 -8.94 9.33 10.66
C GLU A 443 -9.73 8.21 11.37
N GLN A 444 -9.61 6.96 10.92
CA GLN A 444 -10.33 5.82 11.52
C GLN A 444 -9.77 5.37 12.87
N LEU A 445 -8.47 5.58 13.13
CA LEU A 445 -7.87 5.37 14.46
C LEU A 445 -8.26 6.47 15.46
N GLY A 446 -9.06 7.47 15.07
CA GLY A 446 -9.45 8.56 15.95
C GLY A 446 -8.27 9.47 16.32
N ILE A 447 -7.19 9.45 15.53
CA ILE A 447 -6.11 10.46 15.58
C ILE A 447 -6.59 11.69 14.79
N GLY A 448 -7.85 12.07 14.98
CA GLY A 448 -8.31 13.38 14.60
C GLY A 448 -7.57 14.38 15.48
N ILE A 449 -7.07 15.44 14.86
CA ILE A 449 -6.65 16.66 15.54
C ILE A 449 -7.80 17.08 16.44
N ASN A 450 -7.70 16.71 17.71
CA ASN A 450 -8.61 17.19 18.73
C ASN A 450 -8.13 18.61 19.02
N ASP A 451 -8.59 19.56 18.21
CA ASP A 451 -8.48 21.00 18.45
C ASP A 451 -9.27 21.34 19.73
N ASN A 452 -8.72 20.96 20.89
CA ASN A 452 -8.95 21.50 22.23
C ASN A 452 -8.32 20.59 23.32
N SER A 453 -6.99 20.50 23.38
CA SER A 453 -6.29 20.44 24.67
C SER A 453 -4.84 20.88 24.49
N GLY A 454 -4.49 22.03 25.05
CA GLY A 454 -3.15 22.59 25.01
C GLY A 454 -2.17 21.82 25.89
N LEU A 455 -1.61 20.73 25.35
CA LEU A 455 -0.36 20.17 25.83
C LEU A 455 0.57 19.97 24.63
N GLU A 456 1.51 20.91 24.48
CA GLU A 456 2.64 20.81 23.56
C GLU A 456 3.51 19.61 23.98
N GLY A 457 3.40 18.53 23.23
CA GLY A 457 4.43 17.51 23.08
C GLY A 457 4.67 17.31 21.59
N PRO A 458 5.91 17.26 21.10
CA PRO A 458 6.16 17.04 19.69
C PRO A 458 5.74 15.60 19.37
N ILE A 459 4.62 15.45 18.66
CA ILE A 459 4.28 14.19 17.98
C ILE A 459 5.20 14.13 16.75
N ASP A 460 6.47 13.83 17.00
CA ASP A 460 7.52 13.68 15.99
C ASP A 460 7.77 12.19 15.82
N GLY A 461 6.84 11.55 15.12
CA GLY A 461 7.02 10.23 14.53
C GLY A 461 6.38 10.30 13.14
N PRO A 462 7.13 10.06 12.05
CA PRO A 462 6.52 10.05 10.72
C PRO A 462 5.46 8.96 10.71
N VAL A 463 4.22 9.36 10.41
CA VAL A 463 3.16 8.45 10.03
C VAL A 463 3.68 7.67 8.82
N GLY A 464 3.57 6.34 8.91
CA GLY A 464 4.34 5.43 8.07
C GLY A 464 3.60 4.99 6.82
N CYS A 465 4.33 4.80 5.71
CA CYS A 465 3.80 4.19 4.49
C CYS A 465 3.33 2.75 4.74
N VAL A 466 2.42 2.23 3.89
CA VAL A 466 1.89 0.85 3.98
C VAL A 466 3.01 -0.21 4.00
N PHE A 467 4.15 0.07 3.37
CA PHE A 467 5.32 -0.82 3.30
C PHE A 467 6.48 -0.43 4.24
N ASP A 468 6.24 0.44 5.23
CA ASP A 468 7.30 0.93 6.12
C ASP A 468 8.06 -0.17 6.86
N GLU A 469 7.33 -1.19 7.33
CA GLU A 469 7.94 -2.32 8.04
C GLU A 469 8.83 -3.14 7.09
N GLU A 470 8.36 -3.39 5.87
CA GLU A 470 9.09 -4.08 4.83
C GLU A 470 10.34 -3.30 4.37
N ILE A 471 10.22 -1.98 4.19
CA ILE A 471 11.35 -1.10 3.84
C ILE A 471 12.41 -1.17 4.93
N LYS A 472 12.03 -1.06 6.22
CA LYS A 472 12.97 -1.17 7.35
C LYS A 472 13.68 -2.53 7.38
N LYS A 473 12.97 -3.62 7.08
CA LYS A 473 13.59 -4.96 7.00
C LYS A 473 14.62 -5.06 5.87
N LEU A 474 14.32 -4.51 4.69
CA LEU A 474 15.25 -4.46 3.56
C LEU A 474 16.49 -3.61 3.87
N GLU A 475 16.31 -2.46 4.51
CA GLU A 475 17.42 -1.59 4.93
C GLU A 475 18.35 -2.29 5.93
N ASN A 476 17.76 -2.99 6.91
CA ASN A 476 18.52 -3.73 7.91
C ASN A 476 19.29 -4.89 7.29
N PHE A 477 18.63 -5.63 6.38
CA PHE A 477 19.28 -6.69 5.60
C PHE A 477 20.49 -6.15 4.81
N ARG A 478 20.32 -5.03 4.10
CA ARG A 478 21.40 -4.38 3.33
C ARG A 478 22.59 -4.04 4.24
N LYS A 479 22.34 -3.35 5.36
CA LYS A 479 23.39 -2.97 6.32
C LYS A 479 24.12 -4.19 6.89
N GLU A 480 23.40 -5.23 7.29
CA GLU A 480 23.98 -6.44 7.84
C GLU A 480 24.90 -7.14 6.83
N TRP A 481 24.43 -7.37 5.61
CA TRP A 481 25.19 -8.15 4.63
C TRP A 481 26.37 -7.37 4.01
N VAL A 482 26.26 -6.05 3.91
CA VAL A 482 27.42 -5.18 3.58
C VAL A 482 28.52 -5.27 4.65
N GLU A 483 28.13 -5.27 5.92
CA GLU A 483 29.07 -5.46 7.02
C GLU A 483 29.69 -6.87 6.99
N ARG A 484 28.90 -7.91 6.71
CA ARG A 484 29.40 -9.30 6.57
C ARG A 484 30.46 -9.44 5.47
N ILE A 485 30.30 -8.77 4.32
CA ILE A 485 31.33 -8.74 3.27
C ILE A 485 32.63 -8.16 3.83
N SER A 486 32.54 -7.02 4.51
CA SER A 486 33.69 -6.33 5.11
C SER A 486 34.42 -7.20 6.13
N VAL A 487 33.66 -7.84 7.03
CA VAL A 487 34.19 -8.75 8.05
C VAL A 487 34.84 -9.98 7.43
N ALA A 488 34.25 -10.56 6.38
CA ALA A 488 34.81 -11.72 5.70
C ALA A 488 36.18 -11.40 5.04
N VAL A 489 36.27 -10.26 4.35
CA VAL A 489 37.52 -9.78 3.76
C VAL A 489 38.54 -9.46 4.84
N LEU A 490 38.14 -8.79 5.92
CA LEU A 490 39.02 -8.50 7.07
C LEU A 490 39.57 -9.78 7.70
N ARG A 491 38.74 -10.81 7.87
CA ARG A 491 39.16 -12.11 8.43
C ARG A 491 40.20 -12.79 7.54
N GLY A 492 40.01 -12.73 6.22
CA GLY A 492 40.99 -13.26 5.27
C GLY A 492 42.31 -12.47 5.29
N PHE A 493 42.23 -11.14 5.39
CA PHE A 493 43.39 -10.28 5.56
C PHE A 493 44.14 -10.59 6.87
N ASP A 494 43.44 -10.66 8.01
CA ASP A 494 44.00 -11.03 9.32
C ASP A 494 44.79 -12.33 9.21
N ALA A 495 44.18 -13.38 8.65
CA ALA A 495 44.80 -14.69 8.53
C ALA A 495 46.15 -14.65 7.77
N ARG A 496 46.23 -13.85 6.69
CA ARG A 496 47.44 -13.70 5.87
C ARG A 496 48.45 -12.72 6.50
N CYS A 497 47.97 -11.72 7.25
CA CYS A 497 48.78 -10.71 7.91
C CYS A 497 49.34 -11.19 9.28
N ARG A 498 48.93 -12.36 9.79
CA ARG A 498 49.40 -12.91 11.08
C ARG A 498 50.92 -13.00 11.18
N GLU A 499 51.61 -13.42 10.11
CA GLU A 499 53.08 -13.57 10.12
C GLU A 499 53.76 -12.20 10.18
N TYR A 500 53.27 -11.23 9.40
CA TYR A 500 53.70 -9.85 9.46
C TYR A 500 53.55 -9.26 10.87
N ILE A 501 52.43 -9.49 11.55
CA ILE A 501 52.20 -8.93 12.88
C ILE A 501 53.06 -9.61 13.96
N LYS A 502 53.24 -10.94 13.86
CA LYS A 502 53.95 -11.72 14.89
C LYS A 502 55.47 -11.66 14.76
N ASN A 503 56.02 -11.36 13.58
CA ASN A 503 57.46 -11.33 13.39
C ASN A 503 58.09 -10.11 14.07
N ARG A 504 58.50 -10.28 15.33
CA ARG A 504 59.07 -9.20 16.14
C ARG A 504 60.47 -8.77 15.69
N ARG A 505 61.18 -9.65 14.98
CA ARG A 505 62.60 -9.44 14.61
C ARG A 505 62.73 -8.37 13.53
N GLN A 506 61.78 -8.31 12.60
CA GLN A 506 61.79 -7.35 11.49
C GLN A 506 61.75 -5.88 11.95
N TRP A 507 61.31 -5.62 13.18
CA TRP A 507 61.22 -4.27 13.77
C TRP A 507 62.50 -3.84 14.51
N GLN A 508 63.46 -4.75 14.68
CA GLN A 508 64.68 -4.58 15.48
C GLN A 508 65.98 -4.83 14.68
N GLU A 509 65.87 -5.34 13.46
CA GLU A 509 67.01 -5.65 12.58
C GLU A 509 67.80 -4.40 12.15
N LYS A 510 69.12 -4.55 12.01
CA LYS A 510 70.02 -3.49 11.55
C LYS A 510 70.20 -3.56 10.02
N GLY A 511 69.62 -2.59 9.32
CA GLY A 511 70.35 -1.74 8.38
C GLY A 511 70.53 -2.11 6.91
N GLU A 512 70.39 -3.35 6.43
CA GLU A 512 70.73 -3.63 5.01
C GLU A 512 69.55 -3.76 4.03
N GLU A 513 68.31 -3.92 4.52
CA GLU A 513 67.09 -4.03 3.70
C GLU A 513 65.92 -3.15 4.24
N SER A 514 66.17 -1.91 4.69
CA SER A 514 65.09 -1.05 5.27
C SER A 514 64.12 -0.46 4.24
N TRP A 515 64.51 -0.40 2.95
CA TRP A 515 63.72 0.22 1.87
C TRP A 515 62.80 -0.74 1.11
N THR A 516 62.82 -2.03 1.45
CA THR A 516 62.04 -3.07 0.77
C THR A 516 60.83 -3.48 1.58
N ILE A 517 59.69 -3.56 0.88
CA ILE A 517 58.39 -3.99 1.43
C ILE A 517 58.56 -5.28 2.21
N SER A 518 57.90 -5.38 3.36
CA SER A 518 57.85 -6.64 4.11
C SER A 518 57.21 -7.71 3.23
N LYS A 519 58.00 -8.70 2.79
CA LYS A 519 57.54 -9.81 1.93
C LYS A 519 56.32 -10.54 2.52
N THR A 520 56.19 -10.53 3.84
CA THR A 520 55.09 -11.11 4.62
C THR A 520 53.79 -10.30 4.56
N LEU A 521 53.82 -9.02 4.15
CA LEU A 521 52.65 -8.16 4.00
C LEU A 521 52.08 -8.16 2.58
N VAL A 522 52.94 -8.32 1.56
CA VAL A 522 52.56 -8.25 0.13
C VAL A 522 51.39 -9.17 -0.20
N GLY A 523 51.43 -10.43 0.22
CA GLY A 523 50.35 -11.39 -0.05
C GLY A 523 49.02 -11.08 0.67
N ALA A 524 49.07 -10.34 1.78
CA ALA A 524 47.86 -9.87 2.47
C ALA A 524 47.25 -8.65 1.77
N LEU A 525 48.09 -7.74 1.25
CA LEU A 525 47.64 -6.57 0.48
C LEU A 525 47.06 -6.98 -0.88
N ASP A 526 47.71 -7.89 -1.59
CA ASP A 526 47.22 -8.45 -2.86
C ASP A 526 45.84 -9.11 -2.68
N TYR A 527 45.67 -9.88 -1.60
CA TYR A 527 44.37 -10.45 -1.22
C TYR A 527 43.30 -9.39 -1.01
N LEU A 528 43.61 -8.36 -0.21
CA LEU A 528 42.67 -7.31 0.14
C LEU A 528 42.24 -6.55 -1.12
N GLN A 529 43.22 -6.17 -1.96
CA GLN A 529 42.96 -5.48 -3.22
C GLN A 529 42.10 -6.34 -4.16
N GLY A 530 42.46 -7.62 -4.34
CA GLY A 530 41.73 -8.54 -5.22
C GLY A 530 40.28 -8.74 -4.76
N LYS A 531 40.05 -8.98 -3.47
CA LYS A 531 38.68 -9.16 -2.94
C LYS A 531 37.83 -7.90 -3.04
N MET A 532 38.41 -6.75 -2.76
CA MET A 532 37.68 -5.49 -2.86
C MET A 532 37.42 -5.07 -4.31
N ALA A 533 38.27 -5.44 -5.25
CA ALA A 533 37.98 -5.25 -6.68
C ALA A 533 36.77 -6.09 -7.13
N VAL A 534 36.65 -7.34 -6.67
CA VAL A 534 35.45 -8.17 -6.93
C VAL A 534 34.20 -7.54 -6.30
N ALA A 535 34.32 -7.01 -5.07
CA ALA A 535 33.24 -6.30 -4.42
C ALA A 535 32.84 -5.02 -5.17
N GLU A 536 33.80 -4.23 -5.65
CA GLU A 536 33.58 -2.99 -6.41
C GLU A 536 32.86 -3.23 -7.74
N GLU A 537 33.24 -4.28 -8.45
CA GLU A 537 32.63 -4.65 -9.73
C GLU A 537 31.16 -5.05 -9.55
N ASN A 538 30.83 -5.71 -8.45
CA ASN A 538 29.52 -6.33 -8.25
C ASN A 538 28.57 -5.54 -7.37
N LEU A 539 29.01 -4.91 -6.27
CA LEU A 539 28.17 -4.05 -5.44
C LEU A 539 27.86 -2.71 -6.13
N ASN A 540 26.70 -2.15 -5.82
CA ASN A 540 26.40 -0.75 -6.13
C ASN A 540 27.31 0.19 -5.33
N ARG A 541 27.38 1.45 -5.79
CA ARG A 541 28.36 2.42 -5.31
C ARG A 541 28.18 2.75 -3.82
N ILE A 542 26.95 3.02 -3.38
CA ILE A 542 26.65 3.39 -1.99
C ILE A 542 27.07 2.25 -1.04
N ASP A 543 26.65 1.03 -1.34
CA ASP A 543 26.94 -0.12 -0.48
C ASP A 543 28.42 -0.51 -0.52
N PHE A 544 29.08 -0.38 -1.68
CA PHE A 544 30.53 -0.53 -1.78
C PHE A 544 31.28 0.47 -0.90
N VAL A 545 30.83 1.73 -0.86
CA VAL A 545 31.42 2.77 0.00
C VAL A 545 31.27 2.42 1.48
N GLY A 546 30.11 1.89 1.87
CA GLY A 546 29.91 1.33 3.21
C GLY A 546 30.90 0.21 3.52
N ALA A 547 31.04 -0.75 2.60
CA ALA A 547 31.89 -1.92 2.78
C ALA A 547 33.37 -1.57 2.96
N TRP A 548 33.96 -0.81 2.04
CA TRP A 548 35.40 -0.52 2.13
C TRP A 548 35.75 0.37 3.32
N ARG A 549 34.85 1.27 3.75
CA ARG A 549 35.07 2.10 4.95
C ARG A 549 35.05 1.26 6.22
N SER A 550 34.12 0.31 6.33
CA SER A 550 34.09 -0.64 7.45
C SER A 550 35.36 -1.51 7.47
N LEU A 551 35.78 -2.00 6.29
CA LEU A 551 37.04 -2.74 6.15
C LEU A 551 38.25 -1.90 6.59
N ALA A 552 38.36 -0.63 6.17
CA ALA A 552 39.45 0.26 6.57
C ALA A 552 39.51 0.44 8.09
N ALA A 553 38.37 0.69 8.73
CA ALA A 553 38.29 0.78 10.18
C ALA A 553 38.70 -0.53 10.89
N GLY A 554 38.29 -1.67 10.35
CA GLY A 554 38.69 -2.99 10.84
C GLY A 554 40.20 -3.25 10.71
N VAL A 555 40.80 -2.87 9.59
CA VAL A 555 42.25 -2.98 9.35
C VAL A 555 43.03 -2.02 10.27
N ASP A 556 42.56 -0.79 10.46
CA ASP A 556 43.15 0.17 11.42
C ASP A 556 43.20 -0.42 12.83
N HIS A 557 42.08 -0.96 13.29
CA HIS A 557 41.98 -1.58 14.61
C HIS A 557 42.90 -2.81 14.73
N LEU A 558 43.00 -3.62 13.69
CA LEU A 558 43.84 -4.81 13.65
C LEU A 558 45.33 -4.46 13.73
N LEU A 559 45.79 -3.51 12.91
CA LEU A 559 47.19 -3.08 12.89
C LEU A 559 47.56 -2.34 14.18
N PHE A 560 46.71 -1.43 14.64
CA PHE A 560 46.91 -0.71 15.89
C PHE A 560 47.07 -1.67 17.07
N ASN A 561 46.17 -2.63 17.23
CA ASN A 561 46.26 -3.56 18.36
C ASN A 561 47.37 -4.60 18.19
N GLY A 562 47.57 -5.10 16.97
CA GLY A 562 48.55 -6.14 16.65
C GLY A 562 49.99 -5.65 16.75
N LEU A 563 50.27 -4.42 16.33
CA LEU A 563 51.62 -3.86 16.29
C LEU A 563 51.83 -2.81 17.37
N LEU A 564 51.06 -1.73 17.34
CA LEU A 564 51.28 -0.56 18.18
C LEU A 564 50.92 -0.80 19.64
N MET A 565 50.00 -1.73 19.95
CA MET A 565 49.63 -2.11 21.31
C MET A 565 50.29 -3.40 21.81
N SER A 566 50.99 -4.15 20.97
CA SER A 566 51.70 -5.39 21.37
C SER A 566 53.07 -5.14 22.00
N MET A 567 53.74 -6.16 22.55
CA MET A 567 55.03 -6.02 23.25
C MET A 567 56.26 -5.87 22.31
N VAL A 568 56.07 -5.35 21.11
CA VAL A 568 57.12 -5.12 20.12
C VAL A 568 57.87 -3.82 20.43
N LYS A 569 59.19 -3.81 20.24
CA LYS A 569 60.02 -2.59 20.26
C LYS A 569 60.45 -2.22 18.84
N PHE A 570 60.43 -0.93 18.52
CA PHE A 570 60.75 -0.38 17.20
C PHE A 570 62.08 0.39 17.23
N HIS A 571 63.03 -0.08 16.42
CA HIS A 571 64.27 0.65 16.10
C HIS A 571 64.05 1.55 14.87
N ASP A 572 65.00 2.43 14.56
CA ASP A 572 64.86 3.41 13.45
C ASP A 572 64.54 2.75 12.11
N ALA A 573 65.30 1.73 11.72
CA ALA A 573 65.03 0.94 10.51
C ALA A 573 63.66 0.24 10.53
N GLY A 574 63.16 -0.14 11.71
CA GLY A 574 61.84 -0.74 11.88
C GLY A 574 60.70 0.28 11.72
N VAL A 575 60.90 1.52 12.15
CA VAL A 575 59.94 2.63 11.94
C VAL A 575 59.89 3.00 10.47
N GLU A 576 61.05 3.11 9.80
CA GLU A 576 61.11 3.36 8.35
C GLU A 576 60.37 2.26 7.56
N ARG A 577 60.63 0.99 7.88
CA ARG A 577 59.95 -0.16 7.26
C ARG A 577 58.43 -0.09 7.47
N PHE A 578 57.99 0.18 8.70
CA PHE A 578 56.56 0.33 9.01
C PHE A 578 55.93 1.49 8.23
N ASN A 579 56.63 2.62 8.11
CA ASN A 579 56.18 3.77 7.32
C ASN A 579 56.01 3.40 5.83
N CYS A 580 57.00 2.72 5.23
CA CYS A 580 56.91 2.24 3.85
C CYS A 580 55.74 1.27 3.65
N ASP A 581 55.56 0.31 4.57
CA ASP A 581 54.46 -0.65 4.52
C ASP A 581 53.08 0.05 4.61
N MET A 582 52.94 1.06 5.48
CA MET A 582 51.69 1.83 5.61
C MET A 582 51.40 2.68 4.36
N GLU A 583 52.40 3.31 3.74
CA GLU A 583 52.21 4.03 2.46
C GLU A 583 51.64 3.13 1.35
N ILE A 584 52.03 1.86 1.32
CA ILE A 584 51.52 0.91 0.33
C ILE A 584 50.10 0.47 0.67
N LEU A 585 49.83 0.17 1.95
CA LEU A 585 48.46 -0.10 2.41
C LEU A 585 47.53 1.07 2.05
N PHE A 586 47.93 2.30 2.34
CA PHE A 586 47.21 3.50 1.94
C PHE A 586 47.06 3.58 0.42
N GLY A 587 48.12 3.26 -0.32
CA GLY A 587 48.12 3.13 -1.78
C GLY A 587 47.04 2.19 -2.33
N VAL A 588 46.74 1.07 -1.67
CA VAL A 588 45.64 0.17 -2.06
C VAL A 588 44.29 0.89 -1.96
N PHE A 589 44.05 1.63 -0.88
CA PHE A 589 42.82 2.39 -0.67
C PHE A 589 42.74 3.70 -1.49
N ARG A 590 43.85 4.16 -2.10
CA ARG A 590 43.84 5.31 -3.04
C ARG A 590 43.00 5.05 -4.28
N ALA A 591 42.73 3.78 -4.61
CA ALA A 591 41.78 3.42 -5.66
C ALA A 591 40.35 3.93 -5.36
N TRP A 592 39.98 4.05 -4.08
CA TRP A 592 38.60 4.36 -3.66
C TRP A 592 38.46 5.69 -2.92
N CYS A 593 39.56 6.29 -2.46
CA CYS A 593 39.54 7.58 -1.76
C CYS A 593 40.80 8.41 -1.96
N LEU A 594 40.67 9.73 -1.94
CA LEU A 594 41.80 10.66 -2.14
C LEU A 594 42.77 10.74 -0.94
N ARG A 595 42.27 10.46 0.28
CA ARG A 595 43.00 10.58 1.54
C ARG A 595 42.77 9.34 2.42
N PRO A 596 43.36 8.19 2.06
CA PRO A 596 43.17 6.93 2.77
C PRO A 596 43.56 7.02 4.25
N GLU A 597 44.58 7.80 4.59
CA GLU A 597 45.14 7.94 5.95
C GLU A 597 44.06 8.38 6.96
N ALA A 598 43.08 9.17 6.52
CA ALA A 598 41.96 9.62 7.34
C ALA A 598 41.03 8.48 7.81
N PHE A 599 41.04 7.35 7.10
CA PHE A 599 40.28 6.15 7.46
C PHE A 599 41.09 5.17 8.34
N PHE A 600 42.36 5.49 8.62
CA PHE A 600 43.24 4.75 9.54
C PHE A 600 43.71 5.66 10.69
N PRO A 601 42.78 6.24 11.47
CA PRO A 601 43.10 7.29 12.42
C PRO A 601 44.10 6.84 13.50
N LYS A 602 43.94 5.64 14.07
CA LYS A 602 44.81 5.18 15.16
C LYS A 602 46.19 4.76 14.67
N THR A 603 46.25 4.10 13.53
CA THR A 603 47.52 3.67 12.93
C THR A 603 48.31 4.87 12.44
N SER A 604 47.66 5.86 11.82
CA SER A 604 48.31 7.09 11.36
C SER A 604 48.87 7.92 12.51
N ASP A 605 48.09 8.12 13.58
CA ASP A 605 48.57 8.84 14.76
C ASP A 605 49.68 8.07 15.49
N GLY A 606 49.60 6.73 15.55
CA GLY A 606 50.66 5.91 16.12
C GLY A 606 51.96 5.96 15.30
N LEU A 607 51.86 5.96 13.97
CA LEU A 607 53.00 6.12 13.07
C LEU A 607 53.66 7.51 13.22
N LYS A 608 52.87 8.58 13.33
CA LYS A 608 53.38 9.92 13.64
C LYS A 608 54.19 9.92 14.95
N LEU A 609 53.65 9.33 16.03
CA LEU A 609 54.35 9.24 17.31
C LEU A 609 55.67 8.47 17.20
N LEU A 610 55.70 7.36 16.45
CA LEU A 610 56.94 6.59 16.24
C LEU A 610 58.00 7.36 15.45
N THR A 611 57.59 8.29 14.60
CA THR A 611 58.47 9.07 13.71
C THR A 611 59.02 10.33 14.38
N MET A 612 58.44 10.78 15.51
CA MET A 612 58.93 11.94 16.27
C MET A 612 60.36 11.73 16.81
N SER A 613 61.10 12.83 16.95
CA SER A 613 62.38 12.82 17.67
C SER A 613 62.18 12.54 19.17
N SER A 614 63.24 12.08 19.86
CA SER A 614 63.18 11.73 21.29
C SER A 614 62.73 12.89 22.18
N GLU A 615 63.13 14.13 21.84
CA GLU A 615 62.73 15.35 22.55
C GLU A 615 61.25 15.67 22.30
N GLN A 616 60.85 15.74 21.02
CA GLN A 616 59.46 16.02 20.63
C GLN A 616 58.47 14.99 21.19
N LEU A 617 58.82 13.71 21.18
CA LEU A 617 57.96 12.65 21.70
C LEU A 617 57.75 12.79 23.22
N ARG A 618 58.80 13.17 23.96
CA ARG A 618 58.74 13.39 25.41
C ARG A 618 57.92 14.62 25.76
N ASP A 619 58.09 15.71 25.01
CA ASP A 619 57.34 16.96 25.21
C ASP A 619 55.85 16.77 24.86
N THR A 620 55.56 16.03 23.78
CA THR A 620 54.19 15.73 23.35
C THR A 620 53.40 14.98 24.42
N ILE A 621 54.02 13.98 25.06
CA ILE A 621 53.38 13.12 26.06
C ILE A 621 53.32 13.80 27.44
N SER A 622 54.38 14.53 27.83
CA SER A 622 54.41 15.23 29.11
C SER A 622 53.44 16.41 29.20
N GLY A 623 53.12 17.08 28.07
CA GLY A 623 52.08 18.10 28.01
C GLY A 623 50.64 17.55 27.94
N GLY A 624 50.47 16.22 27.92
CA GLY A 624 49.18 15.54 27.95
C GLY A 624 48.32 15.76 26.69
N GLY A 625 47.00 15.62 26.84
CA GLY A 625 46.07 15.61 25.69
C GLY A 625 46.00 16.91 24.89
N LYS A 626 46.46 18.05 25.44
CA LYS A 626 46.45 19.34 24.74
C LYS A 626 47.61 19.45 23.75
N THR A 627 48.84 19.16 24.19
CA THR A 627 50.03 19.13 23.32
C THR A 627 49.97 18.02 22.29
N MET A 628 49.34 16.87 22.61
CA MET A 628 49.07 15.82 21.62
C MET A 628 48.26 16.35 20.44
N LYS A 629 47.18 17.10 20.70
CA LYS A 629 46.36 17.71 19.64
C LYS A 629 47.11 18.79 18.86
N GLU A 630 47.93 19.60 19.53
CA GLU A 630 48.79 20.61 18.90
C GLU A 630 49.81 19.97 17.94
N ASN A 631 50.28 18.76 18.24
CA ASN A 631 51.16 17.97 17.38
C ASN A 631 50.40 17.03 16.41
N GLY A 632 49.09 17.25 16.22
CA GLY A 632 48.28 16.54 15.24
C GLY A 632 47.96 15.08 15.59
N ILE A 633 48.04 14.73 16.89
CA ILE A 633 47.62 13.43 17.46
C ILE A 633 46.25 13.64 18.12
N ILE A 634 45.20 13.13 17.47
CA ILE A 634 43.81 13.44 17.82
C ILE A 634 43.08 12.17 18.30
N HIS A 635 43.44 11.01 17.78
CA HIS A 635 42.66 9.77 17.91
C HIS A 635 43.20 8.80 18.97
N LEU A 636 44.35 9.12 19.57
CA LEU A 636 44.96 8.33 20.64
C LEU A 636 44.73 8.99 22.00
N ASN A 637 44.44 8.18 23.01
CA ASN A 637 44.46 8.66 24.39
C ASN A 637 45.88 8.69 24.96
N VAL A 638 46.07 9.39 26.08
CA VAL A 638 47.40 9.56 26.71
C VAL A 638 48.04 8.21 27.06
N ALA A 639 47.27 7.25 27.57
CA ALA A 639 47.78 5.93 27.94
C ALA A 639 48.20 5.09 26.73
N GLU A 640 47.50 5.20 25.59
CA GLU A 640 47.87 4.60 24.32
C GLU A 640 49.18 5.22 23.80
N ALA A 641 49.31 6.55 23.85
CA ALA A 641 50.51 7.26 23.42
C ALA A 641 51.74 6.93 24.28
N GLU A 642 51.60 6.88 25.61
CA GLU A 642 52.66 6.45 26.53
C GLU A 642 53.13 5.02 26.23
N LYS A 643 52.19 4.11 25.92
CA LYS A 643 52.53 2.73 25.53
C LYS A 643 53.32 2.69 24.22
N ILE A 644 53.01 3.55 23.25
CA ILE A 644 53.75 3.63 21.99
C ILE A 644 55.15 4.22 22.23
N GLN A 645 55.27 5.25 23.07
CA GLN A 645 56.57 5.84 23.45
C GLN A 645 57.50 4.81 24.09
N ASN A 646 56.99 4.02 25.04
CA ASN A 646 57.78 2.99 25.72
C ASN A 646 58.29 1.89 24.78
N LYS A 647 57.75 1.79 23.56
CA LYS A 647 58.17 0.85 22.53
C LYS A 647 59.18 1.42 21.55
N ARG A 648 59.30 2.75 21.48
CA ARG A 648 60.28 3.41 20.62
C ARG A 648 61.66 3.35 21.26
N VAL A 649 62.63 2.81 20.53
CA VAL A 649 64.03 2.77 20.96
C VAL A 649 64.85 3.55 19.94
N TYR A 650 65.40 4.68 20.37
CA TYR A 650 66.35 5.47 19.59
C TYR A 650 67.74 4.84 19.76
N MET A 651 68.37 4.43 18.66
CA MET A 651 69.76 3.98 18.71
C MET A 651 70.67 5.20 18.65
N SER A 652 71.63 5.27 19.58
CA SER A 652 72.66 6.32 19.65
C SER A 652 73.72 6.15 18.57
#